data_AF-A0A381TCU4-F1
#
_entry.id   AF-A0A381TCU4-F1
#
_cell.length_a   1.000
_cell.length_b   1.000
_cell.length_c   1.000
_cell.angle_alpha   90.00
_cell.angle_beta   90.00
_cell.angle_gamma   90.00
#
_symmetry.space_group_name_H-M   'P 1'
#
loop_
_entity.id
_entity.type
_entity.pdbx_description
1 polymer ?
#
loop_
_entity_poly.entity_id
_entity_poly.type
_entity_poly.pdbx_seq_one_letter_code
_entity_poly.pdbx_strand_id
1 'polypeptide(L)'
;MLERVGRVLPGSTVALLDGNPGFGAAVAAGLAARPVGMTPRFLLLLTDDVLLGGTAVRRMVEEAVEANAGIVGAKVLGSEGSRTLDDLGTSVDRLGTPVPLVGPGGEMDQGQYDKDRDVLAVAGAAVLVRSDLFEALGGIDTEVHGSDGIVELCWRARLLGATVATAPTAVAQRIDAGDRWPAGRPEGGKGDQPGDPPGTRGGVRSAVTHRARNRLRMVLVCHRPPQAAAAVIGLLAATVAGVAYGLATGRFRHALGLVGAWPWNLRRLSSARRLRRLMPTPDPSAVADVASLEVPHQAFWRVVTGRDLTGTDDRSPSQVRLHRLWSMLLGPGGMALMASAVVLGFGSRALVDNGLPAVGRMQPLPADPMDLVRSWWLGWRPTGTGSTVVGPDGLAVIGLLDGLWPWGSDLLWALVVLAALPVGALGVWRLAQPVGGGRSRAVAVLVYLSVPVPYDALRAGRLAPIAAFAVVPWVVRRLAGAQGVAPYGIRGGDAGPGTRLRGLWSEVLVTGLVLAAVVAVDPTLAVPVSMVVVGLVVGTVLAGSIAGLWRLLLVTAAGITVAALLHLPLLLELLAGRSIGSLVTPVDWPVHGVGTAEMFRLDTGDFGLGPFGMALLVLPVIALLVARGRHLAIALRAWFVVAASWSAVWIVDQGWWDGPTPEPGALLVPAAVGLAWAAAVGVAGLGSDLLGGGQSPAAGSRDGRSRREPDRRLRQVAVGVAGLSLAVAVLPVLVGSIDGAWGTARDDLRAAVPFISTGPVDGETIHGGVPRALWLGDPSVLPAAGIPLSGGFGPDGHLLDGLHGGSRLAMAVTDGRPDLLDQWPMEPTEGMASIRASVLDAMAGDTSRLGARLATWGVGWVVLVERSTPVPQPAREVPVPDRLAGAVSRQLDLERMEGINRAVTVYRSTVVEAPLAVVRDRNRRAVPVPVTREAFDRRVVTASADGALRWAIGPDAAWRFVVDGATQPLVADDVTPGRLDHPSVRVARDTVGVLELDGSRSRGRRSVQVVLVGVVLLLASWARTAREAREGRVGGSHTVPIADASRYIHASDREHRP
;
A
#
# COMPACT_ATOMS: atom_id res chain seq x y z
N MET A 1 -1.86 51.46 7.76
CA MET A 1 -1.53 50.73 9.00
C MET A 1 -0.74 51.63 9.92
N LEU A 2 0.35 52.22 9.46
CA LEU A 2 1.14 53.24 10.17
C LEU A 2 0.28 54.35 10.80
N GLU A 3 -0.64 54.94 10.03
CA GLU A 3 -1.57 55.96 10.55
C GLU A 3 -2.49 55.44 11.67
N ARG A 4 -2.88 54.17 11.65
CA ARG A 4 -3.71 53.57 12.71
C ARG A 4 -2.88 53.35 13.97
N VAL A 5 -1.64 52.84 13.84
CA VAL A 5 -0.74 52.64 14.98
C VAL A 5 -0.40 53.99 15.61
N GLY A 6 -0.05 55.00 14.81
CA GLY A 6 0.25 56.35 15.32
C GLY A 6 -0.94 57.06 15.97
N ARG A 7 -2.18 56.72 15.61
CA ARG A 7 -3.40 57.20 16.30
C ARG A 7 -3.65 56.51 17.63
N VAL A 8 -3.34 55.22 17.76
CA VAL A 8 -3.63 54.42 18.97
C VAL A 8 -2.49 54.52 19.99
N LEU A 9 -1.24 54.62 19.53
CA LEU A 9 -0.04 54.73 20.35
C LEU A 9 0.83 55.92 19.88
N PRO A 10 0.44 57.17 20.23
CA PRO A 10 1.23 58.35 19.91
C PRO A 10 2.60 58.26 20.60
N GLY A 11 3.68 58.17 19.82
CA GLY A 11 5.04 57.94 20.30
C GLY A 11 5.64 56.58 19.91
N SER A 12 4.90 55.71 19.21
CA SER A 12 5.45 54.45 18.66
C SER A 12 6.37 54.70 17.47
N THR A 13 7.52 54.03 17.43
CA THR A 13 8.36 53.92 16.23
C THR A 13 7.96 52.69 15.42
N VAL A 14 7.80 52.83 14.11
CA VAL A 14 7.49 51.69 13.23
C VAL A 14 8.59 51.54 12.18
N ALA A 15 9.24 50.38 12.15
CA ALA A 15 10.16 49.98 11.11
C ALA A 15 9.43 49.13 10.05
N LEU A 16 9.55 49.50 8.78
CA LEU A 16 9.05 48.72 7.65
C LEU A 16 10.19 47.87 7.10
N LEU A 17 9.91 46.59 6.90
CA LEU A 17 10.83 45.65 6.28
C LEU A 17 10.21 45.14 4.99
N ASP A 18 11.05 45.01 3.97
CA ASP A 18 10.67 44.29 2.75
C ASP A 18 10.62 42.80 3.05
N GLY A 19 9.50 42.17 2.72
CA GLY A 19 9.36 40.74 2.93
C GLY A 19 8.92 40.36 4.35
N ASN A 20 9.15 39.10 4.71
CA ASN A 20 8.97 38.57 6.07
C ASN A 20 10.28 37.88 6.48
N PRO A 21 11.25 38.64 7.01
CA PRO A 21 12.58 38.12 7.29
C PRO A 21 12.65 37.29 8.59
N GLY A 22 11.50 37.01 9.22
CA GLY A 22 11.42 36.28 10.49
C GLY A 22 11.48 37.19 11.73
N PHE A 23 11.09 36.62 12.87
CA PHE A 23 10.91 37.38 14.12
C PHE A 23 12.22 38.04 14.61
N GLY A 24 13.35 37.32 14.55
CA GLY A 24 14.65 37.87 14.98
C GLY A 24 15.08 39.09 14.15
N ALA A 25 14.89 39.04 12.83
CA ALA A 25 15.20 40.16 11.95
C ALA A 25 14.24 41.35 12.16
N ALA A 26 12.96 41.08 12.42
CA ALA A 26 11.98 42.12 12.75
C ALA A 26 12.34 42.85 14.06
N VAL A 27 12.72 42.10 15.11
CA VAL A 27 13.18 42.67 16.38
C VAL A 27 14.43 43.52 16.18
N ALA A 28 15.42 43.02 15.43
CA ALA A 28 16.65 43.76 15.14
C ALA A 28 16.38 45.09 14.42
N ALA A 29 15.48 45.10 13.43
CA ALA A 29 15.11 46.31 12.72
C ALA A 29 14.35 47.32 13.61
N GLY A 30 13.44 46.83 14.46
CA GLY A 30 12.71 47.67 15.41
C GLY A 30 13.64 48.35 16.42
N LEU A 31 14.64 47.61 16.94
CA LEU A 31 15.65 48.16 17.85
C LEU A 31 16.56 49.17 17.15
N ALA A 32 16.94 48.93 15.90
CA ALA A 32 17.76 49.85 15.10
C ALA A 32 17.03 51.17 14.78
N ALA A 33 15.70 51.13 14.64
CA ALA A 33 14.88 52.31 14.36
C ALA A 33 14.60 53.18 15.61
N ARG A 34 14.89 52.68 16.82
CA ARG A 34 14.58 53.36 18.08
C ARG A 34 15.29 54.72 18.20
N PRO A 35 14.64 55.76 18.78
CA PRO A 35 15.29 57.03 19.06
C PRO A 35 16.55 56.89 19.93
N VAL A 36 17.60 57.62 19.57
CA VAL A 36 18.89 57.64 20.28
C VAL A 36 18.72 58.29 21.65
N GLY A 37 19.25 57.67 22.72
CA GLY A 37 19.26 58.22 24.09
C GLY A 37 18.36 57.51 25.11
N MET A 38 17.55 56.53 24.70
CA MET A 38 16.70 55.73 25.60
C MET A 38 17.20 54.28 25.65
N THR A 39 17.95 53.91 26.68
CA THR A 39 18.31 52.50 26.96
C THR A 39 17.40 51.94 28.06
N PRO A 40 16.33 51.19 27.69
CA PRO A 40 15.45 50.57 28.68
C PRO A 40 16.23 49.47 29.42
N ARG A 41 15.86 49.17 30.67
CA ARG A 41 16.47 48.06 31.42
C ARG A 41 15.98 46.69 30.96
N PHE A 42 14.74 46.62 30.46
CA PHE A 42 14.12 45.41 29.93
C PHE A 42 13.51 45.67 28.55
N LEU A 43 13.56 44.65 27.71
CA LEU A 43 12.91 44.57 26.41
C LEU A 43 11.76 43.58 26.49
N LEU A 44 10.54 44.01 26.19
CA LEU A 44 9.39 43.13 26.07
C LEU A 44 9.16 42.84 24.58
N LEU A 45 9.42 41.59 24.19
CA LEU A 45 9.19 41.07 22.85
C LEU A 45 7.82 40.40 22.82
N LEU A 46 6.93 40.88 21.94
CA LEU A 46 5.58 40.36 21.77
C LEU A 46 5.33 39.95 20.33
N THR A 47 4.67 38.81 20.15
CA THR A 47 4.06 38.46 18.88
C THR A 47 2.75 39.21 18.71
N ASP A 48 2.27 39.28 17.47
CA ASP A 48 1.08 40.06 17.10
C ASP A 48 -0.24 39.31 17.29
N ASP A 49 -0.18 38.06 17.76
CA ASP A 49 -1.31 37.16 17.97
C ASP A 49 -1.66 36.94 19.45
N VAL A 50 -1.13 37.75 20.36
CA VAL A 50 -1.39 37.62 21.81
C VAL A 50 -1.86 38.91 22.46
N LEU A 51 -2.77 38.76 23.42
CA LEU A 51 -3.25 39.81 24.31
C LEU A 51 -2.73 39.56 25.72
N LEU A 52 -1.98 40.52 26.26
CA LEU A 52 -1.48 40.45 27.63
C LEU A 52 -2.58 40.82 28.64
N GLY A 53 -2.71 40.04 29.71
CA GLY A 53 -3.51 40.43 30.85
C GLY A 53 -3.02 41.73 31.48
N GLY A 54 -3.93 42.52 32.07
CA GLY A 54 -3.62 43.88 32.57
C GLY A 54 -2.51 43.97 33.62
N THR A 55 -2.15 42.86 34.29
CA THR A 55 -1.04 42.80 35.25
C THR A 55 0.16 41.99 34.76
N ALA A 56 0.14 41.45 33.53
CA ALA A 56 1.14 40.52 33.03
C ALA A 56 2.55 41.13 33.00
N VAL A 57 2.70 42.35 32.45
CA VAL A 57 4.01 43.01 32.38
C VAL A 57 4.59 43.26 33.77
N ARG A 58 3.77 43.75 34.72
CA ARG A 58 4.20 43.94 36.11
C ARG A 58 4.69 42.63 36.72
N ARG A 59 3.92 41.55 36.57
CA ARG A 59 4.26 40.21 37.11
C ARG A 59 5.53 39.64 36.48
N MET A 60 5.77 39.85 35.19
CA MET A 60 7.01 39.44 34.54
C MET A 60 8.23 40.22 35.06
N VAL A 61 8.07 41.51 35.35
CA VAL A 61 9.15 42.33 35.94
C VAL A 61 9.39 41.95 37.40
N GLU A 62 8.34 41.72 38.19
CA GLU A 62 8.42 41.19 39.56
C GLU A 62 9.21 39.88 39.58
N GLU A 63 8.86 38.90 38.72
CA GLU A 63 9.60 37.64 38.59
C GLU A 63 11.06 37.85 38.15
N ALA A 64 11.30 38.76 37.20
CA ALA A 64 12.66 39.04 36.73
C ALA A 64 13.56 39.58 37.84
N VAL A 65 13.01 40.37 38.76
CA VAL A 65 13.74 40.93 39.90
C VAL A 65 13.86 39.90 41.03
N GLU A 66 12.77 39.20 41.38
CA GLU A 66 12.76 38.19 42.46
C GLU A 66 13.69 37.01 42.17
N ALA A 67 13.64 36.47 40.96
CA ALA A 67 14.46 35.33 40.55
C ALA A 67 15.83 35.75 39.98
N ASN A 68 16.13 37.06 39.92
CA ASN A 68 17.25 37.63 39.18
C ASN A 68 17.35 37.06 37.74
N ALA A 69 16.20 36.89 37.08
CA ALA A 69 16.12 36.23 35.79
C ALA A 69 16.58 37.14 34.65
N GLY A 70 17.40 36.60 33.77
CA GLY A 70 17.84 37.25 32.53
C GLY A 70 16.73 37.35 31.50
N ILE A 71 15.87 36.33 31.46
CA ILE A 71 14.74 36.19 30.54
C ILE A 71 13.54 35.67 31.32
N VAL A 72 12.39 36.32 31.16
CA VAL A 72 11.11 35.91 31.74
C VAL A 72 10.04 35.78 30.67
N GLY A 73 9.28 34.69 30.66
CA GLY A 73 8.14 34.51 29.75
C GLY A 73 6.80 34.48 30.47
N ALA A 74 5.73 34.86 29.75
CA ALA A 74 4.37 34.72 30.24
C ALA A 74 3.79 33.33 29.90
N LYS A 75 2.84 32.87 30.71
CA LYS A 75 2.00 31.70 30.44
C LYS A 75 1.01 32.02 29.33
N VAL A 76 1.01 31.25 28.23
CA VAL A 76 0.12 31.47 27.08
C VAL A 76 -1.06 30.51 27.13
N LEU A 77 -2.26 31.06 27.19
CA LEU A 77 -3.52 30.33 27.11
C LEU A 77 -4.07 30.36 25.68
N GLY A 78 -4.93 29.37 25.38
CA GLY A 78 -5.73 29.34 24.17
C GLY A 78 -6.70 30.53 24.05
N SER A 79 -7.62 30.45 23.08
CA SER A 79 -8.49 31.57 22.74
C SER A 79 -9.40 32.06 23.86
N GLU A 80 -9.92 33.27 23.70
CA GLU A 80 -10.62 34.05 24.73
C GLU A 80 -11.64 33.20 25.50
N GLY A 81 -11.42 33.04 26.81
CA GLY A 81 -12.26 32.24 27.72
C GLY A 81 -11.82 30.78 27.92
N SER A 82 -10.84 30.28 27.17
CA SER A 82 -10.28 28.93 27.33
C SER A 82 -9.30 28.86 28.50
N ARG A 83 -9.44 27.83 29.36
CA ARG A 83 -8.45 27.45 30.38
C ARG A 83 -7.42 26.46 29.86
N THR A 84 -7.24 26.37 28.55
CA THR A 84 -6.31 25.43 27.93
C THR A 84 -4.94 26.09 27.79
N LEU A 85 -3.91 25.48 28.37
CA LEU A 85 -2.52 25.85 28.16
C LEU A 85 -2.16 25.61 26.70
N ASP A 86 -1.63 26.65 26.06
CA ASP A 86 -1.21 26.60 24.66
C ASP A 86 0.31 26.58 24.55
N ASP A 87 1.00 27.45 25.29
CA ASP A 87 2.47 27.46 25.41
C ASP A 87 2.89 27.92 26.81
N LEU A 88 3.85 27.21 27.40
CA LEU A 88 4.46 27.54 28.69
C LEU A 88 5.99 27.64 28.59
N GLY A 89 6.55 27.28 27.43
CA GLY A 89 7.99 27.12 27.25
C GLY A 89 8.35 25.80 26.59
N THR A 90 9.64 25.67 26.31
CA THR A 90 10.19 24.63 25.46
C THR A 90 11.52 24.15 26.05
N SER A 91 11.67 22.83 26.17
CA SER A 91 12.96 22.19 26.39
C SER A 91 13.62 21.86 25.04
N VAL A 92 14.85 21.37 25.04
CA VAL A 92 15.57 20.97 23.84
C VAL A 92 16.24 19.62 24.07
N ASP A 93 16.37 18.81 23.03
CA ASP A 93 17.15 17.57 23.08
C ASP A 93 18.59 17.74 22.60
N ARG A 94 19.41 16.70 22.83
CA ARG A 94 20.84 16.67 22.45
C ARG A 94 21.12 16.85 20.95
N LEU A 95 20.11 16.76 20.08
CA LEU A 95 20.24 17.01 18.63
C LEU A 95 19.65 18.36 18.22
N GLY A 96 19.38 19.24 19.19
CA GLY A 96 18.87 20.59 18.98
C GLY A 96 17.40 20.62 18.55
N THR A 97 16.61 19.59 18.84
CA THR A 97 15.16 19.62 18.57
C THR A 97 14.42 20.25 19.75
N PRO A 98 13.65 21.34 19.52
CA PRO A 98 12.78 21.90 20.54
C PRO A 98 11.66 20.92 20.89
N VAL A 99 11.42 20.74 22.19
CA VAL A 99 10.39 19.87 22.77
C VAL A 99 9.49 20.75 23.64
N PRO A 100 8.27 21.09 23.18
CA PRO A 100 7.37 21.93 23.98
C PRO A 100 7.01 21.23 25.29
N LEU A 101 6.89 22.01 26.36
CA LEU A 101 6.49 21.50 27.68
C LEU A 101 5.02 21.04 27.69
N VAL A 102 4.18 21.70 26.89
CA VAL A 102 2.75 21.37 26.73
C VAL A 102 2.52 20.56 25.46
N GLY A 103 1.71 19.50 25.56
CA GLY A 103 1.44 18.60 24.43
C GLY A 103 0.62 19.22 23.28
N PRO A 104 0.74 18.69 22.05
CA PRO A 104 -0.09 19.12 20.92
C PRO A 104 -1.57 18.79 21.17
N GLY A 105 -2.40 19.84 21.25
CA GLY A 105 -3.82 19.76 21.63
C GLY A 105 -4.16 20.55 22.89
N GLY A 106 -3.14 21.04 23.59
CA GLY A 106 -3.29 21.81 24.82
C GLY A 106 -3.69 20.93 26.00
N GLU A 107 -3.39 21.40 27.20
CA GLU A 107 -3.73 20.74 28.46
C GLU A 107 -4.53 21.73 29.30
N MET A 108 -5.50 21.26 30.10
CA MET A 108 -6.20 22.19 30.99
C MET A 108 -5.25 22.73 32.05
N ASP A 109 -5.26 24.04 32.25
CA ASP A 109 -4.51 24.71 33.31
C ASP A 109 -5.18 24.42 34.66
N GLN A 110 -4.53 23.56 35.44
CA GLN A 110 -4.88 23.18 36.81
C GLN A 110 -3.82 23.66 37.82
N GLY A 111 -2.90 24.54 37.39
CA GLY A 111 -1.75 24.97 38.18
C GLY A 111 -0.63 23.94 38.25
N GLN A 112 -0.62 22.94 37.35
CA GLN A 112 0.38 21.86 37.35
C GLN A 112 1.81 22.34 37.08
N TYR A 113 1.98 23.55 36.52
CA TYR A 113 3.29 24.16 36.20
C TYR A 113 3.57 25.44 37.02
N ASP A 114 2.79 25.73 38.06
CA ASP A 114 2.96 26.96 38.84
C ASP A 114 4.08 26.87 39.90
N LYS A 115 4.61 25.66 40.16
CA LYS A 115 5.68 25.41 41.15
C LYS A 115 7.09 25.55 40.57
N ASP A 116 7.34 24.94 39.42
CA ASP A 116 8.66 24.94 38.76
C ASP A 116 8.71 26.08 37.76
N ARG A 117 9.38 27.18 38.14
CA ARG A 117 9.47 28.39 37.31
C ARG A 117 10.66 28.34 36.34
N ASP A 118 11.64 27.49 36.61
CA ASP A 118 12.88 27.42 35.83
C ASP A 118 12.69 26.59 34.56
N VAL A 119 12.94 27.19 33.38
CA VAL A 119 12.74 26.53 32.08
C VAL A 119 13.90 26.77 31.12
N LEU A 120 14.23 25.79 30.26
CA LEU A 120 15.30 25.97 29.27
C LEU A 120 15.02 27.15 28.32
N ALA A 121 13.81 27.21 27.77
CA ALA A 121 13.31 28.33 27.00
C ALA A 121 11.87 28.64 27.37
N VAL A 122 11.54 29.93 27.38
CA VAL A 122 10.20 30.43 27.70
C VAL A 122 9.26 30.39 26.49
N ALA A 123 7.96 30.57 26.72
CA ALA A 123 6.97 30.70 25.66
C ALA A 123 7.32 31.88 24.73
N GLY A 124 7.36 31.61 23.42
CA GLY A 124 7.90 32.56 22.43
C GLY A 124 7.02 33.78 22.15
N ALA A 125 5.78 33.78 22.62
CA ALA A 125 4.79 34.80 22.28
C ALA A 125 4.92 36.09 23.12
N ALA A 126 5.41 35.98 24.36
CA ALA A 126 5.57 37.11 25.27
C ALA A 126 6.80 36.93 26.15
N VAL A 127 7.89 37.61 25.80
CA VAL A 127 9.23 37.42 26.37
C VAL A 127 9.78 38.74 26.86
N LEU A 128 10.08 38.84 28.15
CA LEU A 128 10.79 39.95 28.78
C LEU A 128 12.27 39.57 28.91
N VAL A 129 13.18 40.37 28.35
CA VAL A 129 14.63 40.12 28.37
C VAL A 129 15.34 41.33 28.98
N ARG A 130 16.34 41.12 29.84
CA ARG A 130 17.23 42.21 30.25
C ARG A 130 18.01 42.77 29.07
N SER A 131 18.04 44.10 28.92
CA SER A 131 18.64 44.74 27.73
C SER A 131 20.15 44.50 27.63
N ASP A 132 20.86 44.51 28.76
CA ASP A 132 22.30 44.23 28.83
C ASP A 132 22.63 42.81 28.36
N LEU A 133 21.84 41.83 28.80
CA LEU A 133 21.95 40.43 28.36
C LEU A 133 21.63 40.27 26.87
N PHE A 134 20.57 40.94 26.39
CA PHE A 134 20.19 40.88 24.98
C PHE A 134 21.29 41.43 24.06
N GLU A 135 21.90 42.56 24.45
CA GLU A 135 23.02 43.17 23.73
C GLU A 135 24.28 42.30 23.79
N ALA A 136 24.61 41.74 24.95
CA ALA A 136 25.75 40.82 25.12
C ALA A 136 25.61 39.55 24.25
N LEU A 137 24.38 39.04 24.12
CA LEU A 137 24.05 37.91 23.24
C LEU A 137 24.04 38.29 21.76
N GLY A 138 24.09 39.58 21.39
CA GLY A 138 23.97 40.01 20.00
C GLY A 138 22.57 39.80 19.40
N GLY A 139 21.53 39.74 20.25
CA GLY A 139 20.14 39.55 19.86
C GLY A 139 19.78 38.13 19.42
N ILE A 140 18.64 37.98 18.74
CA ILE A 140 18.13 36.71 18.19
C ILE A 140 18.86 36.41 16.87
N ASP A 141 19.27 35.15 16.63
CA ASP A 141 19.84 34.74 15.34
C ASP A 141 18.82 34.95 14.21
N THR A 142 19.10 35.89 13.30
CA THR A 142 18.22 36.24 12.18
C THR A 142 18.06 35.11 11.16
N GLU A 143 18.91 34.08 11.22
CA GLU A 143 18.84 32.90 10.38
C GLU A 143 17.89 31.84 10.93
N VAL A 144 17.51 31.91 12.21
CA VAL A 144 16.57 31.00 12.85
C VAL A 144 15.15 31.55 12.69
N HIS A 145 14.29 30.76 12.05
CA HIS A 145 12.94 31.18 11.71
C HIS A 145 11.90 30.59 12.67
N GLY A 146 10.81 31.33 12.91
CA GLY A 146 9.72 30.89 13.79
C GLY A 146 10.03 31.01 15.28
N SER A 147 9.32 30.24 16.10
CA SER A 147 9.46 30.22 17.57
C SER A 147 10.82 29.72 18.06
N ASP A 148 11.54 28.96 17.22
CA ASP A 148 12.86 28.42 17.54
C ASP A 148 13.90 29.54 17.80
N GLY A 149 13.67 30.76 17.32
CA GLY A 149 14.57 31.89 17.56
C GLY A 149 14.63 32.30 19.04
N ILE A 150 13.50 32.25 19.76
CA ILE A 150 13.47 32.49 21.21
C ILE A 150 14.13 31.33 21.96
N VAL A 151 13.94 30.09 21.49
CA VAL A 151 14.59 28.92 22.08
C VAL A 151 16.12 29.03 21.96
N GLU A 152 16.62 29.42 20.80
CA GLU A 152 18.04 29.65 20.54
C GLU A 152 18.62 30.77 21.43
N LEU A 153 17.89 31.88 21.60
CA LEU A 153 18.28 32.98 22.49
C LEU A 153 18.34 32.53 23.96
N CYS A 154 17.31 31.83 24.45
CA CYS A 154 17.26 31.35 25.83
C CYS A 154 18.35 30.33 26.12
N TRP A 155 18.64 29.44 25.15
CA TRP A 155 19.71 28.46 25.29
C TRP A 155 21.07 29.16 25.41
N ARG A 156 21.35 30.17 24.58
CA ARG A 156 22.58 30.96 24.73
C ARG A 156 22.61 31.74 26.05
N ALA A 157 21.49 32.32 26.50
CA ALA A 157 21.41 32.98 27.80
C ALA A 157 21.78 32.03 28.96
N ARG A 158 21.25 30.81 28.96
CA ARG A 158 21.61 29.76 29.93
C ARG A 158 23.09 29.40 29.89
N LEU A 159 23.69 29.30 28.70
CA LEU A 159 25.12 29.03 28.55
C LEU A 159 26.02 30.18 29.06
N LEU A 160 25.49 31.41 29.18
CA LEU A 160 26.14 32.53 29.87
C LEU A 160 25.91 32.52 31.40
N GLY A 161 25.19 31.55 31.93
CA GLY A 161 24.82 31.47 33.34
C GLY A 161 23.62 32.34 33.72
N ALA A 162 22.84 32.85 32.75
CA ALA A 162 21.63 33.61 33.04
C ALA A 162 20.45 32.69 33.35
N THR A 163 19.69 33.02 34.39
CA THR A 163 18.43 32.32 34.74
C THR A 163 17.33 32.65 33.73
N VAL A 164 16.58 31.64 33.30
CA VAL A 164 15.45 31.79 32.36
C VAL A 164 14.20 31.22 33.03
N ALA A 165 13.24 32.08 33.34
CA ALA A 165 12.08 31.70 34.15
C ALA A 165 10.75 31.96 33.43
N THR A 166 9.75 31.13 33.69
CA THR A 166 8.37 31.43 33.31
C THR A 166 7.66 32.05 34.50
N ALA A 167 6.99 33.19 34.30
CA ALA A 167 6.13 33.83 35.29
C ALA A 167 4.71 33.24 35.17
N PRO A 168 4.31 32.25 35.98
CA PRO A 168 3.05 31.53 35.77
C PRO A 168 1.82 32.40 36.05
N THR A 169 2.03 33.49 36.82
CA THR A 169 1.01 34.49 37.13
C THR A 169 0.85 35.51 36.00
N ALA A 170 1.82 35.68 35.09
CA ALA A 170 1.69 36.53 33.93
C ALA A 170 0.99 35.76 32.81
N VAL A 171 -0.22 36.18 32.43
CA VAL A 171 -1.02 35.47 31.44
C VAL A 171 -1.10 36.26 30.14
N ALA A 172 -0.79 35.59 29.03
CA ALA A 172 -1.06 36.02 27.67
C ALA A 172 -2.16 35.12 27.09
N GLN A 173 -3.13 35.70 26.38
CA GLN A 173 -4.17 34.94 25.68
C GLN A 173 -3.95 35.03 24.19
N ARG A 174 -3.98 33.88 23.50
CA ARG A 174 -3.91 33.87 22.05
C ARG A 174 -5.20 34.41 21.46
N ILE A 175 -5.11 35.32 20.50
CA ILE A 175 -6.28 35.87 19.81
C ILE A 175 -6.58 34.97 18.61
N ASP A 176 -7.73 34.29 18.62
CA ASP A 176 -8.27 33.67 17.41
C ASP A 176 -8.71 34.79 16.47
N ALA A 177 -7.97 35.02 15.39
CA ALA A 177 -8.39 35.91 14.31
C ALA A 177 -9.53 35.26 13.50
N GLY A 178 -10.72 35.13 14.11
CA GLY A 178 -11.96 34.73 13.45
C GLY A 178 -12.74 35.95 12.96
N ASP A 179 -13.08 35.97 11.66
CA ASP A 179 -14.12 36.72 10.93
C ASP A 179 -14.40 38.22 11.20
N ARG A 180 -13.70 38.89 12.12
CA ARG A 180 -14.05 40.26 12.57
C ARG A 180 -13.38 41.39 11.78
N TRP A 181 -12.64 41.09 10.71
CA TRP A 181 -11.98 42.11 9.87
C TRP A 181 -12.19 41.85 8.38
N PRO A 182 -12.66 42.85 7.59
CA PRO A 182 -12.84 42.68 6.14
C PRO A 182 -11.52 42.38 5.45
N ALA A 183 -11.57 41.43 4.52
CA ALA A 183 -10.47 40.93 3.72
C ALA A 183 -9.54 42.03 3.20
N GLY A 184 -8.28 41.98 3.61
CA GLY A 184 -7.21 42.82 3.07
C GLY A 184 -6.22 43.33 4.11
N ARG A 185 -5.44 42.45 4.75
CA ARG A 185 -4.08 42.75 5.27
C ARG A 185 -3.36 41.46 5.72
N PRO A 186 -2.01 41.47 5.76
CA PRO A 186 -1.20 40.24 5.84
C PRO A 186 -1.29 39.61 7.23
N GLU A 187 -1.54 38.30 7.25
CA GLU A 187 -1.44 37.41 8.40
C GLU A 187 -0.05 37.56 9.02
N GLY A 188 0.07 38.30 10.12
CA GLY A 188 1.22 38.17 11.00
C GLY A 188 0.99 37.05 12.02
N GLY A 189 2.09 36.52 12.55
CA GLY A 189 2.10 35.41 13.51
C GLY A 189 2.40 34.01 12.96
N LYS A 190 2.26 33.75 11.65
CA LYS A 190 2.76 32.53 11.00
C LYS A 190 3.60 32.90 9.79
N GLY A 191 4.89 33.09 10.01
CA GLY A 191 5.77 33.69 9.02
C GLY A 191 5.91 32.87 7.74
N ASP A 192 5.31 33.36 6.66
CA ASP A 192 5.61 32.97 5.29
C ASP A 192 5.93 34.22 4.45
N GLN A 193 6.88 34.08 3.53
CA GLN A 193 7.50 35.14 2.72
C GLN A 193 6.51 35.84 1.76
N PRO A 194 6.68 37.15 1.49
CA PRO A 194 6.04 37.87 0.39
C PRO A 194 6.77 37.63 -0.93
N GLY A 195 6.03 37.09 -1.90
CA GLY A 195 6.50 36.81 -3.25
C GLY A 195 5.54 35.94 -4.05
N ASP A 196 4.69 35.14 -3.37
CA ASP A 196 3.67 34.33 -4.05
C ASP A 196 2.29 34.99 -3.98
N PRO A 197 1.54 35.06 -5.10
CA PRO A 197 0.16 35.55 -5.12
C PRO A 197 -0.74 34.74 -4.17
N PRO A 198 -1.79 35.37 -3.61
CA PRO A 198 -2.59 34.79 -2.53
C PRO A 198 -3.31 33.53 -3.03
N GLY A 199 -2.90 32.36 -2.52
CA GLY A 199 -3.57 31.08 -2.82
C GLY A 199 -2.68 29.84 -2.90
N THR A 200 -1.35 29.97 -2.86
CA THR A 200 -0.47 28.84 -3.25
C THR A 200 0.30 28.22 -2.09
N ARG A 201 0.28 26.88 -2.05
CA ARG A 201 1.15 25.80 -1.49
C ARG A 201 2.46 26.09 -0.69
N GLY A 202 2.89 27.33 -0.46
CA GLY A 202 4.18 27.74 0.12
C GLY A 202 4.32 27.56 1.65
N GLY A 203 3.28 27.81 2.45
CA GLY A 203 3.46 27.86 3.91
C GLY A 203 3.79 26.55 4.62
N VAL A 204 3.38 25.44 4.01
CA VAL A 204 3.76 24.09 4.48
C VAL A 204 5.18 23.73 4.04
N ARG A 205 5.71 24.36 2.97
CA ARG A 205 7.09 24.15 2.51
C ARG A 205 8.08 24.77 3.50
N SER A 206 7.72 25.88 4.15
CA SER A 206 8.60 26.59 5.07
C SER A 206 8.77 25.79 6.37
N ALA A 207 7.70 25.41 7.09
CA ALA A 207 7.78 24.87 8.46
C ALA A 207 8.65 23.59 8.62
N VAL A 208 8.47 22.56 7.77
CA VAL A 208 9.25 21.30 7.86
C VAL A 208 10.72 21.53 7.48
N THR A 209 10.96 22.40 6.51
CA THR A 209 12.30 22.71 6.01
C THR A 209 13.05 23.62 7.00
N HIS A 210 12.36 24.57 7.63
CA HIS A 210 12.93 25.43 8.67
C HIS A 210 13.29 24.63 9.91
N ARG A 211 12.44 23.70 10.37
CA ARG A 211 12.72 22.89 11.55
C ARG A 211 14.02 22.07 11.42
N ALA A 212 14.27 21.45 10.27
CA ALA A 212 15.54 20.73 10.03
C ALA A 212 16.75 21.67 9.96
N ARG A 213 16.59 22.85 9.35
CA ARG A 213 17.65 23.88 9.25
C ARG A 213 18.00 24.47 10.62
N ASN A 214 16.99 24.85 11.40
CA ASN A 214 17.08 25.44 12.73
C ASN A 214 17.76 24.47 13.71
N ARG A 215 17.42 23.17 13.68
CA ARG A 215 18.06 22.13 14.52
C ARG A 215 19.58 22.10 14.32
N LEU A 216 20.02 21.94 13.07
CA LEU A 216 21.45 21.92 12.76
C LEU A 216 22.11 23.26 13.10
N ARG A 217 21.41 24.38 12.90
CA ARG A 217 21.89 25.72 13.28
C ARG A 217 22.09 25.86 14.79
N MET A 218 21.12 25.46 15.61
CA MET A 218 21.21 25.49 17.08
C MET A 218 22.34 24.60 17.58
N VAL A 219 22.52 23.39 17.02
CA VAL A 219 23.66 22.52 17.36
C VAL A 219 25.01 23.19 17.03
N LEU A 220 25.09 23.88 15.89
CA LEU A 220 26.30 24.59 15.46
C LEU A 220 26.57 25.89 16.23
N VAL A 221 25.62 26.42 16.99
CA VAL A 221 25.78 27.66 17.76
C VAL A 221 25.90 27.35 19.26
N CYS A 222 24.95 26.61 19.82
CA CYS A 222 24.77 26.41 21.25
C CYS A 222 25.65 25.29 21.85
N HIS A 223 26.03 24.25 21.10
CA HIS A 223 26.92 23.21 21.64
C HIS A 223 28.40 23.60 21.58
N ARG A 224 29.18 23.11 22.56
CA ARG A 224 30.65 23.18 22.56
C ARG A 224 31.24 22.41 21.37
N PRO A 225 32.43 22.75 20.84
CA PRO A 225 33.00 22.07 19.67
C PRO A 225 32.98 20.53 19.67
N PRO A 226 33.37 19.82 20.76
CA PRO A 226 33.31 18.35 20.78
C PRO A 226 31.87 17.82 20.83
N GLN A 227 30.99 18.47 21.59
CA GLN A 227 29.57 18.10 21.68
C GLN A 227 28.83 18.38 20.36
N ALA A 228 29.14 19.50 19.71
CA ALA A 228 28.64 19.86 18.40
C ALA A 228 29.10 18.86 17.35
N ALA A 229 30.36 18.42 17.38
CA ALA A 229 30.85 17.36 16.49
C ALA A 229 30.07 16.05 16.70
N ALA A 230 29.89 15.62 17.95
CA ALA A 230 29.11 14.42 18.28
C ALA A 230 27.63 14.54 17.86
N ALA A 231 26.98 15.68 18.12
CA ALA A 231 25.59 15.94 17.75
C ALA A 231 25.43 16.06 16.23
N VAL A 232 26.41 16.59 15.49
CA VAL A 232 26.43 16.62 14.02
C VAL A 232 26.54 15.21 13.46
N ILE A 233 27.38 14.34 14.03
CA ILE A 233 27.43 12.91 13.66
C ILE A 233 26.09 12.24 13.92
N GLY A 234 25.49 12.48 15.10
CA GLY A 234 24.16 11.97 15.45
C GLY A 234 23.07 12.46 14.49
N LEU A 235 23.08 13.74 14.11
CA LEU A 235 22.18 14.33 13.12
C LEU A 235 22.39 13.75 11.72
N LEU A 236 23.63 13.41 11.34
CA LEU A 236 23.94 12.77 10.07
C LEU A 236 23.36 11.36 10.03
N ALA A 237 23.57 10.57 11.09
CA ALA A 237 22.99 9.23 11.22
C ALA A 237 21.45 9.29 11.23
N ALA A 238 20.86 10.26 11.95
CA ALA A 238 19.42 10.48 11.99
C ALA A 238 18.85 11.01 10.66
N THR A 239 19.66 11.75 9.88
CA THR A 239 19.29 12.17 8.52
C THR A 239 19.20 10.97 7.59
N VAL A 240 20.19 10.08 7.61
CA VAL A 240 20.19 8.85 6.80
C VAL A 240 18.97 7.97 7.16
N ALA A 241 18.78 7.68 8.44
CA ALA A 241 17.64 6.91 8.91
C ALA A 241 16.29 7.62 8.65
N GLY A 242 16.25 8.95 8.78
CA GLY A 242 15.07 9.76 8.52
C GLY A 242 14.69 9.84 7.04
N VAL A 243 15.68 9.84 6.14
CA VAL A 243 15.49 9.72 4.69
C VAL A 243 14.94 8.32 4.37
N ALA A 244 15.55 7.26 4.89
CA ALA A 244 15.05 5.89 4.69
C ALA A 244 13.61 5.74 5.21
N TYR A 245 13.32 6.21 6.43
CA TYR A 245 11.97 6.23 6.99
C TYR A 245 11.01 7.08 6.15
N GLY A 246 11.46 8.24 5.69
CA GLY A 246 10.70 9.15 4.84
C GLY A 246 10.34 8.52 3.49
N LEU A 247 11.27 7.81 2.85
CA LEU A 247 11.03 7.06 1.63
C LEU A 247 10.06 5.90 1.88
N ALA A 248 10.32 5.08 2.91
CA ALA A 248 9.50 3.93 3.27
C ALA A 248 8.06 4.30 3.66
N THR A 249 7.85 5.44 4.32
CA THR A 249 6.50 5.91 4.74
C THR A 249 5.83 6.85 3.75
N GLY A 250 6.49 7.14 2.62
CA GLY A 250 6.03 8.08 1.61
C GLY A 250 5.93 9.52 2.14
N ARG A 251 6.84 9.93 3.03
CA ARG A 251 7.02 11.30 3.56
C ARG A 251 8.22 12.00 2.90
N PHE A 252 8.26 12.01 1.56
CA PHE A 252 9.36 12.58 0.77
C PHE A 252 9.73 14.02 1.15
N ARG A 253 8.78 14.86 1.56
CA ARG A 253 9.08 16.24 2.00
C ARG A 253 9.92 16.30 3.27
N HIS A 254 9.70 15.38 4.20
CA HIS A 254 10.53 15.26 5.40
C HIS A 254 11.96 14.85 5.03
N ALA A 255 12.10 13.85 4.16
CA ALA A 255 13.40 13.41 3.66
C ALA A 255 14.16 14.54 2.94
N LEU A 256 13.50 15.25 2.02
CA LEU A 256 14.08 16.40 1.31
C LEU A 256 14.43 17.55 2.26
N GLY A 257 13.62 17.79 3.30
CA GLY A 257 13.90 18.80 4.33
C GLY A 257 15.15 18.47 5.13
N LEU A 258 15.33 17.20 5.54
CA LEU A 258 16.53 16.73 6.23
C LEU A 258 17.79 16.87 5.36
N VAL A 259 17.73 16.43 4.10
CA VAL A 259 18.86 16.56 3.16
C VAL A 259 19.17 18.03 2.87
N GLY A 260 18.15 18.86 2.63
CA GLY A 260 18.30 20.28 2.31
C GLY A 260 18.81 21.14 3.47
N ALA A 261 18.77 20.66 4.71
CA ALA A 261 19.28 21.38 5.88
C ALA A 261 20.81 21.51 5.89
N TRP A 262 21.52 20.51 5.36
CA TRP A 262 22.98 20.45 5.31
C TRP A 262 23.60 21.52 4.39
N PRO A 263 23.32 21.55 3.07
CA PRO A 263 23.94 22.54 2.18
C PRO A 263 23.56 23.97 2.56
N TRP A 264 22.37 24.19 3.14
CA TRP A 264 21.95 25.50 3.63
C TRP A 264 22.81 25.98 4.80
N ASN A 265 23.04 25.14 5.81
CA ASN A 265 23.87 25.50 6.97
C ASN A 265 25.36 25.61 6.60
N LEU A 266 25.86 24.74 5.71
CA LEU A 266 27.24 24.80 5.24
C LEU A 266 27.56 26.14 4.56
N ARG A 267 26.64 26.66 3.74
CA ARG A 267 26.78 27.98 3.10
C ARG A 267 26.77 29.14 4.09
N ARG A 268 26.18 28.96 5.29
CA ARG A 268 26.04 29.98 6.34
C ARG A 268 26.89 29.68 7.59
N LEU A 269 27.94 28.87 7.44
CA LEU A 269 28.86 28.52 8.53
C LEU A 269 29.55 29.75 9.14
N SER A 270 29.86 30.77 8.33
CA SER A 270 30.51 32.00 8.79
C SER A 270 29.65 32.77 9.78
N SER A 271 28.33 32.88 9.54
CA SER A 271 27.41 33.57 10.46
C SER A 271 27.26 32.81 11.77
N ALA A 272 27.15 31.47 11.73
CA ALA A 272 27.11 30.63 12.92
C ALA A 272 28.40 30.77 13.76
N ARG A 273 29.58 30.79 13.10
CA ARG A 273 30.87 31.03 13.77
C ARG A 273 30.93 32.43 14.40
N ARG A 274 30.36 33.46 13.75
CA ARG A 274 30.31 34.83 14.29
C ARG A 274 29.49 34.87 15.59
N LEU A 275 28.29 34.29 15.59
CA LEU A 275 27.44 34.18 16.79
C LEU A 275 28.14 33.41 17.91
N ARG A 276 28.79 32.29 17.59
CA ARG A 276 29.54 31.51 18.58
C ARG A 276 30.72 32.28 19.18
N ARG A 277 31.39 33.16 18.43
CA ARG A 277 32.49 34.00 18.96
C ARG A 277 32.03 35.03 19.99
N LEU A 278 30.74 35.38 20.01
CA LEU A 278 30.16 36.25 21.05
C LEU A 278 29.96 35.50 22.36
N MET A 279 30.01 34.16 22.35
CA MET A 279 29.84 33.33 23.52
C MET A 279 31.21 33.03 24.16
N PRO A 280 31.48 33.48 25.40
CA PRO A 280 32.63 33.02 26.17
C PRO A 280 32.53 31.51 26.42
N THR A 281 33.65 30.88 26.79
CA THR A 281 33.65 29.47 27.20
C THR A 281 32.70 29.28 28.39
N PRO A 282 31.61 28.50 28.26
CA PRO A 282 30.61 28.36 29.31
C PRO A 282 31.23 27.75 30.56
N ASP A 283 30.85 28.22 31.75
CA ASP A 283 31.16 27.58 33.02
C ASP A 283 30.64 26.12 32.99
N PRO A 284 31.42 25.12 33.44
CA PRO A 284 30.91 23.77 33.71
C PRO A 284 29.57 23.72 34.45
N SER A 285 29.31 24.62 35.40
CA SER A 285 28.04 24.70 36.14
C SER A 285 26.85 25.01 35.21
N ALA A 286 26.95 26.06 34.41
CA ALA A 286 25.94 26.46 33.43
C ALA A 286 25.65 25.34 32.39
N VAL A 287 26.66 24.55 32.04
CA VAL A 287 26.46 23.40 31.12
C VAL A 287 25.77 22.24 31.81
N ALA A 288 26.04 21.99 33.08
CA ALA A 288 25.32 20.99 33.87
C ALA A 288 23.84 21.39 34.04
N ASP A 289 23.55 22.67 34.25
CA ASP A 289 22.19 23.21 34.36
C ASP A 289 21.42 23.10 33.04
N VAL A 290 22.06 23.40 31.91
CA VAL A 290 21.45 23.16 30.59
C VAL A 290 21.18 21.67 30.40
N ALA A 291 22.14 20.80 30.74
CA ALA A 291 22.01 19.36 30.55
C ALA A 291 20.91 18.73 31.45
N SER A 292 20.62 19.30 32.62
CA SER A 292 19.52 18.85 33.48
C SER A 292 18.15 19.26 32.94
N LEU A 293 18.08 20.36 32.18
CA LEU A 293 16.88 20.85 31.53
C LEU A 293 16.68 20.29 30.11
N GLU A 294 17.69 19.63 29.54
CA GLU A 294 17.61 18.93 28.24
C GLU A 294 16.76 17.65 28.34
N VAL A 295 16.11 17.27 27.24
CA VAL A 295 15.44 15.96 27.14
C VAL A 295 16.43 14.92 26.62
N PRO A 296 16.91 13.96 27.47
CA PRO A 296 18.00 13.05 27.09
C PRO A 296 17.55 11.97 26.10
N HIS A 297 16.27 11.62 26.07
CA HIS A 297 15.72 10.51 25.31
C HIS A 297 15.07 10.93 23.98
N GLN A 298 14.99 9.96 23.06
CA GLN A 298 14.25 10.05 21.78
C GLN A 298 14.76 11.06 20.76
N ALA A 299 15.87 11.76 21.00
CA ALA A 299 16.42 12.76 20.08
C ALA A 299 16.59 12.23 18.65
N PHE A 300 17.22 11.05 18.51
CA PHE A 300 17.38 10.38 17.22
C PHE A 300 16.05 10.14 16.51
N TRP A 301 15.06 9.59 17.22
CA TRP A 301 13.76 9.25 16.63
C TRP A 301 12.88 10.47 16.31
N ARG A 302 13.02 11.58 17.04
CA ARG A 302 12.35 12.86 16.72
C ARG A 302 12.86 13.42 15.40
N VAL A 303 14.16 13.31 15.14
CA VAL A 303 14.75 13.69 13.84
C VAL A 303 14.31 12.72 12.74
N VAL A 304 14.43 11.40 12.95
CA VAL A 304 14.06 10.38 11.96
C VAL A 304 12.59 10.48 11.54
N THR A 305 11.68 10.60 12.51
CA THR A 305 10.23 10.54 12.23
C THR A 305 9.59 11.89 11.94
N GLY A 306 10.25 12.99 12.34
CA GLY A 306 9.74 14.36 12.24
C GLY A 306 8.53 14.63 13.13
N ARG A 307 8.25 13.77 14.12
CA ARG A 307 7.13 13.93 15.05
C ARG A 307 7.61 14.50 16.39
N ASP A 308 6.78 15.37 16.96
CA ASP A 308 6.96 15.91 18.30
C ASP A 308 6.52 14.83 19.30
N LEU A 309 7.45 13.94 19.63
CA LEU A 309 7.25 12.90 20.64
C LEU A 309 7.41 13.55 22.02
N THR A 310 6.29 14.03 22.57
CA THR A 310 6.21 14.55 23.94
C THR A 310 6.23 13.40 24.94
N GLY A 311 6.96 13.57 26.03
CA GLY A 311 7.02 12.59 27.11
C GLY A 311 8.20 12.83 28.04
N THR A 312 7.90 13.16 29.30
CA THR A 312 8.79 13.19 30.46
C THR A 312 8.87 11.82 31.18
N ASP A 313 8.09 10.83 30.74
CA ASP A 313 8.10 9.48 31.33
C ASP A 313 9.32 8.66 30.88
N ASP A 314 10.09 8.16 31.85
CA ASP A 314 11.18 7.18 31.74
C ASP A 314 10.79 5.84 31.06
N ARG A 315 9.53 5.69 30.64
CA ARG A 315 9.07 4.50 29.94
C ARG A 315 9.53 4.57 28.49
N SER A 316 10.51 3.71 28.18
CA SER A 316 11.04 3.52 26.82
C SER A 316 9.91 3.49 25.76
N PRO A 317 10.11 4.12 24.58
CA PRO A 317 9.09 4.15 23.52
C PRO A 317 8.71 2.75 23.03
N SER A 318 9.58 1.76 23.21
CA SER A 318 9.23 0.35 23.06
C SER A 318 8.15 -0.03 24.06
N GLN A 319 8.29 0.23 25.37
CA GLN A 319 7.28 -0.10 26.38
C GLN A 319 5.93 0.62 26.21
N VAL A 320 5.88 1.90 25.81
CA VAL A 320 4.58 2.57 25.57
C VAL A 320 3.93 2.06 24.28
N ARG A 321 4.70 1.83 23.21
CA ARG A 321 4.19 1.19 21.99
C ARG A 321 3.79 -0.25 22.25
N LEU A 322 4.57 -0.98 23.04
CA LEU A 322 4.34 -2.35 23.45
C LEU A 322 3.12 -2.41 24.36
N HIS A 323 2.91 -1.47 25.27
CA HIS A 323 1.72 -1.39 26.11
C HIS A 323 0.48 -1.00 25.30
N ARG A 324 0.58 -0.08 24.33
CA ARG A 324 -0.50 0.22 23.38
C ARG A 324 -0.78 -0.94 22.43
N LEU A 325 0.26 -1.65 22.01
CA LEU A 325 0.17 -2.84 21.17
C LEU A 325 -0.46 -3.99 21.97
N TRP A 326 -0.03 -4.24 23.21
CA TRP A 326 -0.59 -5.22 24.12
C TRP A 326 -2.01 -4.87 24.53
N SER A 327 -2.34 -3.61 24.83
CA SER A 327 -3.73 -3.23 25.12
C SER A 327 -4.63 -3.35 23.89
N MET A 328 -4.08 -3.17 22.68
CA MET A 328 -4.77 -3.42 21.41
C MET A 328 -4.89 -4.92 21.07
N LEU A 329 -3.88 -5.72 21.41
CA LEU A 329 -3.78 -7.17 21.19
C LEU A 329 -4.58 -7.97 22.24
N LEU A 330 -4.62 -7.53 23.49
CA LEU A 330 -5.36 -8.16 24.59
C LEU A 330 -6.83 -7.74 24.63
N GLY A 331 -7.25 -6.81 23.75
CA GLY A 331 -8.67 -6.57 23.50
C GLY A 331 -9.33 -7.78 22.82
N PRO A 332 -10.67 -7.92 22.88
CA PRO A 332 -11.39 -9.06 22.28
C PRO A 332 -11.12 -9.25 20.79
N GLY A 333 -10.91 -8.16 20.06
CA GLY A 333 -10.45 -8.26 18.68
C GLY A 333 -9.01 -8.76 18.56
N GLY A 334 -8.10 -8.22 19.35
CA GLY A 334 -6.68 -8.55 19.22
C GLY A 334 -6.45 -10.02 19.54
N MET A 335 -7.17 -10.55 20.53
CA MET A 335 -7.19 -11.97 20.85
C MET A 335 -7.69 -12.81 19.68
N ALA A 336 -8.73 -12.38 18.96
CA ALA A 336 -9.19 -13.09 17.77
C ALA A 336 -8.15 -13.09 16.64
N LEU A 337 -7.42 -11.98 16.42
CA LEU A 337 -6.30 -11.94 15.47
C LEU A 337 -5.16 -12.86 15.90
N MET A 338 -4.80 -12.88 17.18
CA MET A 338 -3.74 -13.75 17.70
C MET A 338 -4.14 -15.22 17.61
N ALA A 339 -5.36 -15.58 18.02
CA ALA A 339 -5.88 -16.93 17.90
C ALA A 339 -5.91 -17.37 16.43
N SER A 340 -6.36 -16.49 15.53
CA SER A 340 -6.33 -16.74 14.09
C SER A 340 -4.90 -16.92 13.58
N ALA A 341 -3.94 -16.11 14.04
CA ALA A 341 -2.54 -16.24 13.65
C ALA A 341 -1.91 -17.56 14.15
N VAL A 342 -2.28 -18.01 15.35
CA VAL A 342 -1.85 -19.32 15.89
C VAL A 342 -2.44 -20.45 15.06
N VAL A 343 -3.75 -20.43 14.76
CA VAL A 343 -4.40 -21.45 13.93
C VAL A 343 -3.83 -21.46 12.52
N LEU A 344 -3.60 -20.28 11.92
CA LEU A 344 -3.02 -20.16 10.58
C LEU A 344 -1.57 -20.65 10.54
N GLY A 345 -0.76 -20.27 11.54
CA GLY A 345 0.64 -20.70 11.64
C GLY A 345 0.76 -22.21 11.90
N PHE A 346 -0.04 -22.74 12.82
CA PHE A 346 -0.10 -24.18 13.08
C PHE A 346 -0.60 -24.93 11.86
N GLY A 347 -1.68 -24.49 11.22
CA GLY A 347 -2.28 -25.15 10.07
C GLY A 347 -1.47 -25.05 8.78
N SER A 348 -0.49 -24.15 8.69
CA SER A 348 0.39 -24.02 7.52
C SER A 348 1.80 -24.58 7.75
N ARG A 349 2.08 -25.18 8.91
CA ARG A 349 3.43 -25.61 9.30
C ARG A 349 4.10 -26.53 8.28
N ALA A 350 3.37 -27.49 7.71
CA ALA A 350 3.94 -28.43 6.75
C ALA A 350 4.24 -27.76 5.39
N LEU A 351 3.51 -26.70 5.02
CA LEU A 351 3.76 -25.91 3.82
C LEU A 351 4.95 -24.97 3.98
N VAL A 352 5.21 -24.50 5.20
CA VAL A 352 6.40 -23.70 5.51
C VAL A 352 7.64 -24.60 5.53
N ASP A 353 7.53 -25.80 6.10
CA ASP A 353 8.67 -26.73 6.22
C ASP A 353 9.04 -27.40 4.89
N ASN A 354 8.05 -27.80 4.08
CA ASN A 354 8.29 -28.56 2.83
C ASN A 354 8.13 -27.74 1.55
N GLY A 355 7.70 -26.48 1.65
CA GLY A 355 7.32 -25.65 0.49
C GLY A 355 5.90 -25.93 -0.01
N LEU A 356 5.46 -25.14 -1.00
CA LEU A 356 4.17 -25.36 -1.64
C LEU A 356 4.26 -26.45 -2.71
N PRO A 357 3.33 -27.42 -2.73
CA PRO A 357 3.28 -28.41 -3.80
C PRO A 357 2.87 -27.75 -5.12
N ALA A 358 3.50 -28.15 -6.24
CA ALA A 358 3.11 -27.70 -7.58
C ALA A 358 1.81 -28.35 -8.06
N VAL A 359 0.69 -27.81 -7.60
CA VAL A 359 -0.66 -28.22 -7.98
C VAL A 359 -1.29 -27.14 -8.85
N GLY A 360 -1.91 -27.53 -9.96
CA GLY A 360 -2.61 -26.60 -10.87
C GLY A 360 -1.70 -25.46 -11.31
N ARG A 361 -2.08 -24.23 -10.98
CA ARG A 361 -1.37 -23.00 -11.37
C ARG A 361 -0.44 -22.45 -10.30
N MET A 362 -0.36 -23.11 -9.13
CA MET A 362 0.65 -22.81 -8.12
C MET A 362 1.97 -23.46 -8.50
N GLN A 363 2.63 -22.91 -9.52
CA GLN A 363 3.95 -23.37 -9.98
C GLN A 363 5.10 -22.67 -9.23
N PRO A 364 6.31 -23.26 -9.21
CA PRO A 364 7.45 -22.68 -8.49
C PRO A 364 7.93 -21.39 -9.13
N LEU A 365 8.77 -20.66 -8.39
CA LEU A 365 9.57 -19.60 -8.98
C LEU A 365 10.56 -20.17 -10.02
N PRO A 366 10.91 -19.40 -11.07
CA PRO A 366 11.89 -19.82 -12.07
C PRO A 366 13.25 -20.15 -11.45
N ALA A 367 14.04 -20.98 -12.13
CA ALA A 367 15.36 -21.39 -11.66
C ALA A 367 16.33 -20.20 -11.43
N ASP A 368 16.25 -19.16 -12.28
CA ASP A 368 16.84 -17.85 -12.02
C ASP A 368 15.74 -16.86 -11.60
N PRO A 369 15.73 -16.41 -10.32
CA PRO A 369 14.72 -15.49 -9.81
C PRO A 369 14.60 -14.18 -10.58
N MET A 370 15.72 -13.73 -11.16
CA MET A 370 15.78 -12.46 -11.88
C MET A 370 15.06 -12.52 -13.23
N ASP A 371 14.69 -13.71 -13.70
CA ASP A 371 13.94 -13.90 -14.95
C ASP A 371 12.53 -13.31 -14.90
N LEU A 372 11.91 -13.24 -13.71
CA LEU A 372 10.64 -12.51 -13.54
C LEU A 372 10.83 -11.00 -13.73
N VAL A 373 11.96 -10.44 -13.29
CA VAL A 373 12.29 -9.02 -13.45
C VAL A 373 12.69 -8.72 -14.90
N ARG A 374 13.51 -9.58 -15.50
CA ARG A 374 13.99 -9.44 -16.87
C ARG A 374 12.86 -9.62 -17.87
N SER A 375 11.98 -10.59 -17.68
CA SER A 375 10.79 -10.76 -18.53
C SER A 375 9.88 -9.53 -18.50
N TRP A 376 9.68 -8.93 -17.31
CA TRP A 376 8.94 -7.67 -17.18
C TRP A 376 9.63 -6.49 -17.87
N TRP A 377 10.95 -6.36 -17.70
CA TRP A 377 11.74 -5.25 -18.26
C TRP A 377 11.87 -5.33 -19.78
N LEU A 378 12.13 -6.51 -20.31
CA LEU A 378 12.33 -6.79 -21.73
C LEU A 378 11.02 -7.01 -22.47
N GLY A 379 9.93 -7.33 -21.75
CA GLY A 379 8.62 -7.59 -22.34
C GLY A 379 8.59 -8.87 -23.17
N TRP A 380 9.37 -9.89 -22.76
CA TRP A 380 9.43 -11.19 -23.42
C TRP A 380 9.51 -12.30 -22.38
N ARG A 381 8.90 -13.46 -22.67
CA ARG A 381 8.99 -14.67 -21.85
C ARG A 381 9.03 -15.93 -22.73
N PRO A 382 9.68 -17.01 -22.27
CA PRO A 382 9.81 -18.26 -23.03
C PRO A 382 8.50 -19.03 -23.21
N THR A 383 7.48 -18.75 -22.39
CA THR A 383 6.18 -19.44 -22.38
C THR A 383 5.59 -19.66 -23.78
N GLY A 384 5.10 -20.87 -24.02
CA GLY A 384 4.63 -21.30 -25.32
C GLY A 384 5.77 -21.56 -26.29
N THR A 385 5.84 -20.75 -27.34
CA THR A 385 7.00 -20.72 -28.26
C THR A 385 7.78 -19.41 -28.15
N GLY A 386 7.55 -18.63 -27.07
CA GLY A 386 8.06 -17.29 -26.86
C GLY A 386 6.99 -16.22 -27.10
N SER A 387 6.71 -15.39 -26.09
CA SER A 387 5.62 -14.39 -26.12
C SER A 387 6.12 -13.01 -25.69
N THR A 388 5.66 -11.96 -26.38
CA THR A 388 5.89 -10.55 -26.04
C THR A 388 4.73 -9.89 -25.29
N VAL A 389 3.71 -10.67 -24.94
CA VAL A 389 2.53 -10.18 -24.24
C VAL A 389 2.90 -9.69 -22.85
N VAL A 390 2.50 -8.48 -22.51
CA VAL A 390 2.70 -7.91 -21.17
C VAL A 390 1.95 -8.74 -20.12
N GLY A 391 2.72 -9.36 -19.21
CA GLY A 391 2.25 -9.99 -17.98
C GLY A 391 2.09 -8.99 -16.82
N PRO A 392 1.65 -9.46 -15.64
CA PRO A 392 1.42 -8.61 -14.47
C PRO A 392 2.71 -8.00 -13.94
N ASP A 393 2.65 -6.73 -13.58
CA ASP A 393 3.79 -6.02 -13.03
C ASP A 393 4.25 -6.56 -11.66
N GLY A 394 3.36 -7.24 -10.94
CA GLY A 394 3.64 -7.83 -9.63
C GLY A 394 4.67 -8.95 -9.66
N LEU A 395 4.81 -9.66 -10.79
CA LEU A 395 5.79 -10.74 -10.94
C LEU A 395 7.23 -10.22 -10.79
N ALA A 396 7.53 -9.03 -11.32
CA ALA A 396 8.84 -8.40 -11.15
C ALA A 396 9.16 -8.10 -9.68
N VAL A 397 8.15 -7.72 -8.88
CA VAL A 397 8.35 -7.49 -7.44
C VAL A 397 8.71 -8.80 -6.73
N ILE A 398 8.06 -9.90 -7.09
CA ILE A 398 8.35 -11.22 -6.52
C ILE A 398 9.78 -11.67 -6.89
N GLY A 399 10.19 -11.54 -8.15
CA GLY A 399 11.56 -11.87 -8.58
C GLY A 399 12.64 -11.02 -7.90
N LEU A 400 12.37 -9.72 -7.68
CA LEU A 400 13.28 -8.86 -6.94
C LEU A 400 13.38 -9.26 -5.46
N LEU A 401 12.25 -9.62 -4.83
CA LEU A 401 12.24 -10.10 -3.46
C LEU A 401 13.01 -11.41 -3.33
N ASP A 402 12.85 -12.33 -4.28
CA ASP A 402 13.53 -13.62 -4.29
C ASP A 402 15.04 -13.48 -4.51
N GLY A 403 15.47 -12.62 -5.43
CA GLY A 403 16.90 -12.31 -5.61
C GLY A 403 17.58 -11.70 -4.37
N LEU A 404 16.82 -11.15 -3.42
CA LEU A 404 17.31 -10.63 -2.14
C LEU A 404 17.11 -11.61 -0.97
N TRP A 405 16.42 -12.73 -1.19
CA TRP A 405 15.97 -13.65 -0.14
C TRP A 405 16.98 -14.77 0.09
N PRO A 406 17.63 -14.86 1.27
CA PRO A 406 18.70 -15.83 1.50
C PRO A 406 18.22 -17.24 1.87
N TRP A 407 16.93 -17.45 2.13
CA TRP A 407 16.40 -18.72 2.68
C TRP A 407 15.71 -19.62 1.65
N GLY A 408 15.95 -19.39 0.35
CA GLY A 408 15.44 -20.22 -0.75
C GLY A 408 14.06 -19.80 -1.29
N SER A 409 13.86 -20.03 -2.59
CA SER A 409 12.70 -19.59 -3.36
C SER A 409 11.39 -20.29 -2.96
N ASP A 410 11.44 -21.58 -2.63
CA ASP A 410 10.25 -22.35 -2.23
C ASP A 410 9.65 -21.82 -0.91
N LEU A 411 10.49 -21.46 0.06
CA LEU A 411 10.04 -20.87 1.33
C LEU A 411 9.47 -19.47 1.09
N LEU A 412 10.12 -18.63 0.28
CA LEU A 412 9.59 -17.31 -0.04
C LEU A 412 8.22 -17.42 -0.69
N TRP A 413 8.08 -18.30 -1.69
CA TRP A 413 6.83 -18.51 -2.40
C TRP A 413 5.72 -19.00 -1.46
N ALA A 414 6.04 -19.97 -0.58
CA ALA A 414 5.13 -20.42 0.48
C ALA A 414 4.67 -19.25 1.36
N LEU A 415 5.59 -18.43 1.84
CA LEU A 415 5.27 -17.28 2.67
C LEU A 415 4.43 -16.23 1.93
N VAL A 416 4.69 -15.96 0.64
CA VAL A 416 3.93 -14.99 -0.16
C VAL A 416 2.48 -15.43 -0.33
N VAL A 417 2.25 -16.69 -0.70
CA VAL A 417 0.89 -17.23 -0.88
C VAL A 417 0.17 -17.34 0.46
N LEU A 418 0.82 -17.87 1.50
CA LEU A 418 0.20 -18.02 2.83
C LEU A 418 -0.07 -16.68 3.51
N ALA A 419 0.74 -15.64 3.24
CA ALA A 419 0.51 -14.29 3.75
C ALA A 419 -0.80 -13.65 3.21
N ALA A 420 -1.39 -14.18 2.13
CA ALA A 420 -2.67 -13.70 1.61
C ALA A 420 -3.80 -13.75 2.65
N LEU A 421 -3.87 -14.83 3.44
CA LEU A 421 -4.87 -15.04 4.49
C LEU A 421 -4.79 -13.95 5.60
N PRO A 422 -3.65 -13.75 6.29
CA PRO A 422 -3.54 -12.71 7.31
C PRO A 422 -3.61 -11.29 6.72
N VAL A 423 -3.16 -11.06 5.49
CA VAL A 423 -3.30 -9.75 4.82
C VAL A 423 -4.77 -9.41 4.57
N GLY A 424 -5.57 -10.38 4.12
CA GLY A 424 -7.01 -10.23 3.96
C GLY A 424 -7.73 -10.00 5.30
N ALA A 425 -7.42 -10.82 6.31
CA ALA A 425 -7.95 -10.67 7.67
C ALA A 425 -7.64 -9.31 8.28
N LEU A 426 -6.41 -8.80 8.11
CA LEU A 426 -6.03 -7.46 8.55
C LEU A 426 -6.80 -6.37 7.79
N GLY A 427 -7.09 -6.59 6.51
CA GLY A 427 -7.94 -5.72 5.70
C GLY A 427 -9.36 -5.63 6.26
N VAL A 428 -10.00 -6.77 6.57
CA VAL A 428 -11.34 -6.83 7.18
C VAL A 428 -11.36 -6.25 8.59
N TRP A 429 -10.36 -6.56 9.41
CA TRP A 429 -10.17 -5.95 10.73
C TRP A 429 -10.18 -4.43 10.64
N ARG A 430 -9.46 -3.90 9.65
CA ARG A 430 -9.34 -2.48 9.36
C ARG A 430 -10.63 -1.92 8.76
N LEU A 431 -11.37 -2.67 7.96
CA LEU A 431 -12.69 -2.29 7.45
C LEU A 431 -13.72 -2.15 8.59
N ALA A 432 -13.73 -3.10 9.53
CA ALA A 432 -14.62 -3.10 10.68
C ALA A 432 -14.25 -2.04 11.74
N GLN A 433 -13.02 -1.52 11.70
CA GLN A 433 -12.48 -0.60 12.70
C GLN A 433 -13.40 0.60 13.05
N PRO A 434 -13.99 1.31 12.06
CA PRO A 434 -14.87 2.46 12.32
C PRO A 434 -16.31 2.08 12.68
N VAL A 435 -16.74 0.84 12.43
CA VAL A 435 -18.13 0.38 12.61
C VAL A 435 -18.45 0.13 14.09
N GLY A 436 -17.51 -0.43 14.84
CA GLY A 436 -17.73 -0.79 16.24
C GLY A 436 -16.44 -1.04 17.04
N GLY A 437 -16.62 -1.47 18.28
CA GLY A 437 -15.53 -1.78 19.22
C GLY A 437 -14.80 -3.11 18.92
N GLY A 438 -13.89 -3.52 19.80
CA GLY A 438 -13.03 -4.70 19.57
C GLY A 438 -13.78 -6.00 19.22
N ARG A 439 -14.97 -6.23 19.79
CA ARG A 439 -15.80 -7.43 19.52
C ARG A 439 -16.30 -7.49 18.06
N SER A 440 -16.70 -6.35 17.49
CA SER A 440 -17.13 -6.29 16.08
C SER A 440 -15.99 -6.67 15.13
N ARG A 441 -14.76 -6.26 15.46
CA ARG A 441 -13.56 -6.59 14.68
C ARG A 441 -13.19 -8.07 14.82
N ALA A 442 -13.31 -8.63 16.03
CA ALA A 442 -13.12 -10.05 16.29
C ALA A 442 -14.01 -10.90 15.38
N VAL A 443 -15.32 -10.61 15.40
CA VAL A 443 -16.31 -11.36 14.64
C VAL A 443 -16.13 -11.18 13.14
N ALA A 444 -15.81 -9.97 12.66
CA ALA A 444 -15.53 -9.75 11.25
C ALA A 444 -14.37 -10.62 10.75
N VAL A 445 -13.26 -10.69 11.50
CA VAL A 445 -12.10 -11.51 11.16
C VAL A 445 -12.44 -12.99 11.21
N LEU A 446 -13.13 -13.45 12.25
CA LEU A 446 -13.50 -14.86 12.39
C LEU A 446 -14.44 -15.30 11.26
N VAL A 447 -15.48 -14.53 10.94
CA VAL A 447 -16.38 -14.82 9.82
C VAL A 447 -15.62 -14.85 8.51
N TYR A 448 -14.71 -13.90 8.28
CA TYR A 448 -13.93 -13.84 7.04
C TYR A 448 -13.02 -15.04 6.88
N LEU A 449 -12.24 -15.39 7.91
CA LEU A 449 -11.33 -16.53 7.88
C LEU A 449 -12.07 -17.88 7.90
N SER A 450 -13.34 -17.91 8.28
CA SER A 450 -14.17 -19.13 8.25
C SER A 450 -14.70 -19.46 6.86
N VAL A 451 -14.52 -18.59 5.87
CA VAL A 451 -14.96 -18.83 4.49
C VAL A 451 -14.06 -19.91 3.85
N PRO A 452 -14.62 -20.92 3.16
CA PRO A 452 -13.85 -22.04 2.59
C PRO A 452 -13.04 -21.65 1.33
N VAL A 453 -13.45 -20.62 0.57
CA VAL A 453 -12.83 -20.17 -0.69
C VAL A 453 -11.29 -20.21 -0.73
N PRO A 454 -10.53 -19.55 0.19
CA PRO A 454 -9.07 -19.53 0.07
C PRO A 454 -8.43 -20.90 0.34
N TYR A 455 -9.07 -21.75 1.14
CA TYR A 455 -8.58 -23.09 1.43
C TYR A 455 -8.85 -24.05 0.27
N ASP A 456 -10.01 -23.95 -0.37
CA ASP A 456 -10.28 -24.66 -1.64
C ASP A 456 -9.29 -24.23 -2.73
N ALA A 457 -8.97 -22.94 -2.79
CA ALA A 457 -8.02 -22.41 -3.77
C ALA A 457 -6.59 -22.92 -3.51
N LEU A 458 -6.17 -23.04 -2.25
CA LEU A 458 -4.89 -23.67 -1.88
C LEU A 458 -4.87 -25.15 -2.27
N ARG A 459 -5.94 -25.91 -2.02
CA ARG A 459 -6.02 -27.33 -2.42
C ARG A 459 -5.98 -27.51 -3.94
N ALA A 460 -6.66 -26.64 -4.67
CA ALA A 460 -6.82 -26.73 -6.11
C ALA A 460 -5.69 -26.08 -6.92
N GLY A 461 -4.71 -25.42 -6.29
CA GLY A 461 -3.64 -24.78 -7.05
C GLY A 461 -4.02 -23.45 -7.71
N ARG A 462 -4.95 -22.68 -7.12
CA ARG A 462 -5.55 -21.49 -7.78
C ARG A 462 -5.10 -20.18 -7.13
N LEU A 463 -4.35 -19.36 -7.87
CA LEU A 463 -3.78 -18.11 -7.36
C LEU A 463 -4.76 -16.93 -7.32
N ALA A 464 -5.67 -16.81 -8.29
CA ALA A 464 -6.57 -15.66 -8.41
C ALA A 464 -7.52 -15.49 -7.19
N PRO A 465 -8.16 -16.55 -6.64
CA PRO A 465 -9.01 -16.44 -5.46
C PRO A 465 -8.20 -16.09 -4.20
N ILE A 466 -6.98 -16.61 -4.06
CA ILE A 466 -6.08 -16.30 -2.94
C ILE A 466 -5.69 -14.81 -2.99
N ALA A 467 -5.32 -14.31 -4.18
CA ALA A 467 -5.03 -12.91 -4.41
C ALA A 467 -6.25 -12.01 -4.14
N ALA A 468 -7.43 -12.39 -4.61
CA ALA A 468 -8.69 -11.69 -4.32
C ALA A 468 -8.93 -11.62 -2.80
N PHE A 469 -8.75 -12.74 -2.09
CA PHE A 469 -8.94 -12.84 -0.64
C PHE A 469 -7.95 -11.95 0.14
N ALA A 470 -6.76 -11.70 -0.39
CA ALA A 470 -5.83 -10.74 0.19
C ALA A 470 -6.25 -9.28 -0.08
N VAL A 471 -6.68 -8.97 -1.30
CA VAL A 471 -6.75 -7.59 -1.82
C VAL A 471 -8.14 -6.95 -1.65
N VAL A 472 -9.22 -7.67 -1.91
CA VAL A 472 -10.60 -7.13 -1.92
C VAL A 472 -10.99 -6.44 -0.60
N PRO A 473 -10.65 -6.95 0.61
CA PRO A 473 -10.93 -6.23 1.86
C PRO A 473 -10.36 -4.81 1.91
N TRP A 474 -9.16 -4.61 1.35
CA TRP A 474 -8.51 -3.30 1.30
C TRP A 474 -9.18 -2.38 0.31
N VAL A 475 -9.65 -2.92 -0.83
CA VAL A 475 -10.43 -2.17 -1.82
C VAL A 475 -11.77 -1.73 -1.22
N VAL A 476 -12.52 -2.61 -0.56
CA VAL A 476 -13.80 -2.26 0.09
C VAL A 476 -13.57 -1.16 1.13
N ARG A 477 -12.56 -1.31 2.01
CA ARG A 477 -12.19 -0.25 2.97
C ARG A 477 -11.84 1.06 2.28
N ARG A 478 -11.12 1.00 1.17
CA ARG A 478 -10.69 2.17 0.42
C ARG A 478 -11.88 2.91 -0.19
N LEU A 479 -12.78 2.18 -0.86
CA LEU A 479 -13.97 2.73 -1.50
C LEU A 479 -14.99 3.24 -0.48
N ALA A 480 -15.17 2.56 0.65
CA ALA A 480 -15.98 3.06 1.76
C ALA A 480 -15.43 4.38 2.35
N GLY A 481 -14.10 4.50 2.48
CA GLY A 481 -13.45 5.77 2.86
C GLY A 481 -13.58 6.87 1.79
N ALA A 482 -13.56 6.49 0.51
CA ALA A 482 -13.74 7.41 -0.62
C ALA A 482 -15.18 7.97 -0.68
N GLN A 483 -16.19 7.19 -0.31
CA GLN A 483 -17.55 7.71 -0.06
C GLN A 483 -17.52 8.78 1.04
N GLY A 484 -16.81 8.51 2.15
CA GLY A 484 -16.63 9.45 3.26
C GLY A 484 -17.92 9.71 4.03
N VAL A 485 -18.86 8.77 4.00
CA VAL A 485 -20.07 8.74 4.82
C VAL A 485 -19.73 8.14 6.17
N ALA A 486 -20.35 8.64 7.24
CA ALA A 486 -20.19 8.08 8.58
C ALA A 486 -20.50 6.57 8.59
N PRO A 487 -19.70 5.74 9.29
CA PRO A 487 -18.57 6.11 10.15
C PRO A 487 -17.24 6.24 9.41
N TYR A 488 -17.17 6.06 8.08
CA TYR A 488 -15.92 6.12 7.31
C TYR A 488 -15.48 7.54 6.92
N GLY A 489 -16.30 8.54 7.21
CA GLY A 489 -16.01 9.96 7.11
C GLY A 489 -16.99 10.79 7.90
N ILE A 490 -17.06 12.08 7.61
CA ILE A 490 -17.86 13.08 8.36
C ILE A 490 -19.24 13.37 7.73
N ARG A 491 -19.55 12.79 6.56
CA ARG A 491 -20.85 13.06 5.91
C ARG A 491 -21.94 12.22 6.57
N GLY A 492 -22.98 12.87 7.07
CA GLY A 492 -24.12 12.19 7.71
C GLY A 492 -23.88 11.72 9.14
N GLY A 493 -22.82 12.21 9.81
CA GLY A 493 -22.53 11.94 11.22
C GLY A 493 -21.03 11.99 11.55
N ASP A 494 -20.70 11.67 12.79
CA ASP A 494 -19.31 11.65 13.25
C ASP A 494 -18.50 10.50 12.66
N ALA A 495 -17.22 10.77 12.42
CA ALA A 495 -16.28 9.77 11.93
C ALA A 495 -15.93 8.76 13.04
N GLY A 496 -15.92 7.47 12.69
CA GLY A 496 -15.58 6.40 13.61
C GLY A 496 -14.09 6.36 13.99
N PRO A 497 -13.72 5.58 15.02
CA PRO A 497 -12.35 5.55 15.52
C PRO A 497 -11.36 5.07 14.46
N GLY A 498 -10.27 5.83 14.27
CA GLY A 498 -9.18 5.50 13.35
C GLY A 498 -9.46 5.81 11.87
N THR A 499 -10.54 6.52 11.56
CA THR A 499 -10.78 7.06 10.22
C THR A 499 -9.78 8.15 9.90
N ARG A 500 -9.19 8.08 8.71
CA ARG A 500 -8.31 9.14 8.22
C ARG A 500 -9.09 9.98 7.23
N LEU A 501 -9.38 11.21 7.60
CA LEU A 501 -10.00 12.16 6.69
C LEU A 501 -8.94 12.61 5.68
N ARG A 502 -9.28 12.52 4.38
CA ARG A 502 -8.39 12.94 3.29
C ARG A 502 -9.11 13.88 2.34
N GLY A 503 -8.34 14.82 1.77
CA GLY A 503 -8.80 15.68 0.69
C GLY A 503 -9.08 14.89 -0.59
N LEU A 504 -9.88 15.45 -1.49
CA LEU A 504 -10.33 14.77 -2.72
C LEU A 504 -9.17 14.31 -3.61
N TRP A 505 -8.15 15.14 -3.82
CA TRP A 505 -6.97 14.76 -4.61
C TRP A 505 -6.11 13.67 -3.96
N SER A 506 -5.94 13.72 -2.63
CA SER A 506 -5.28 12.63 -1.90
C SER A 506 -6.08 11.34 -1.99
N GLU A 507 -7.41 11.44 -2.05
CA GLU A 507 -8.26 10.29 -2.24
C GLU A 507 -8.08 9.66 -3.61
N VAL A 508 -8.12 10.46 -4.68
CA VAL A 508 -7.88 10.01 -6.06
C VAL A 508 -6.54 9.29 -6.19
N LEU A 509 -5.45 9.92 -5.75
CA LEU A 509 -4.10 9.36 -5.92
C LEU A 509 -3.91 8.05 -5.14
N VAL A 510 -4.40 7.97 -3.89
CA VAL A 510 -4.25 6.74 -3.10
C VAL A 510 -5.21 5.65 -3.57
N THR A 511 -6.41 6.00 -4.06
CA THR A 511 -7.30 5.00 -4.68
C THR A 511 -6.68 4.47 -5.97
N GLY A 512 -6.11 5.35 -6.81
CA GLY A 512 -5.40 4.94 -8.02
C GLY A 512 -4.20 4.04 -7.74
N LEU A 513 -3.40 4.32 -6.70
CA LEU A 513 -2.30 3.43 -6.28
C LEU A 513 -2.81 2.05 -5.81
N VAL A 514 -3.93 1.99 -5.09
CA VAL A 514 -4.52 0.72 -4.65
C VAL A 514 -5.07 -0.07 -5.85
N LEU A 515 -5.77 0.59 -6.77
CA LEU A 515 -6.27 -0.05 -7.99
C LEU A 515 -5.14 -0.51 -8.91
N ALA A 516 -4.05 0.28 -9.01
CA ALA A 516 -2.85 -0.13 -9.73
C ALA A 516 -2.20 -1.36 -9.10
N ALA A 517 -2.12 -1.42 -7.77
CA ALA A 517 -1.61 -2.61 -7.08
C ALA A 517 -2.50 -3.84 -7.32
N VAL A 518 -3.81 -3.68 -7.39
CA VAL A 518 -4.75 -4.78 -7.73
C VAL A 518 -4.44 -5.34 -9.12
N VAL A 519 -4.35 -4.47 -10.13
CA VAL A 519 -4.05 -4.86 -11.52
C VAL A 519 -2.62 -5.42 -11.65
N ALA A 520 -1.68 -4.95 -10.83
CA ALA A 520 -0.31 -5.47 -10.81
C ALA A 520 -0.24 -6.92 -10.30
N VAL A 521 -1.10 -7.29 -9.34
CA VAL A 521 -1.18 -8.68 -8.85
C VAL A 521 -1.85 -9.56 -9.91
N ASP A 522 -3.05 -9.15 -10.34
CA ASP A 522 -3.82 -9.87 -11.36
C ASP A 522 -4.87 -8.90 -11.96
N PRO A 523 -4.79 -8.54 -13.26
CA PRO A 523 -5.77 -7.72 -13.95
C PRO A 523 -7.22 -8.24 -13.86
N THR A 524 -7.45 -9.55 -13.73
CA THR A 524 -8.80 -10.12 -13.61
C THR A 524 -9.51 -9.68 -12.32
N LEU A 525 -8.76 -9.27 -11.30
CA LEU A 525 -9.31 -8.73 -10.05
C LEU A 525 -10.07 -7.41 -10.25
N ALA A 526 -9.94 -6.76 -11.41
CA ALA A 526 -10.78 -5.63 -11.79
C ALA A 526 -12.28 -5.97 -11.77
N VAL A 527 -12.66 -7.23 -12.03
CA VAL A 527 -14.05 -7.70 -12.00
C VAL A 527 -14.61 -7.71 -10.56
N PRO A 528 -14.00 -8.39 -9.57
CA PRO A 528 -14.38 -8.23 -8.15
C PRO A 528 -14.44 -6.77 -7.67
N VAL A 529 -13.52 -5.91 -8.14
CA VAL A 529 -13.54 -4.48 -7.78
C VAL A 529 -14.76 -3.77 -8.36
N SER A 530 -15.14 -4.04 -9.60
CA SER A 530 -16.33 -3.44 -10.21
C SER A 530 -17.61 -3.87 -9.49
N MET A 531 -17.69 -5.14 -9.07
CA MET A 531 -18.80 -5.68 -8.26
C MET A 531 -18.93 -4.95 -6.92
N VAL A 532 -17.82 -4.65 -6.24
CA VAL A 532 -17.81 -3.84 -5.03
C VAL A 532 -18.32 -2.42 -5.30
N VAL A 533 -17.89 -1.78 -6.39
CA VAL A 533 -18.35 -0.43 -6.75
C VAL A 533 -19.86 -0.43 -7.01
N VAL A 534 -20.37 -1.38 -7.79
CA VAL A 534 -21.81 -1.54 -8.07
C VAL A 534 -22.58 -1.75 -6.77
N GLY A 535 -22.15 -2.69 -5.93
CA GLY A 535 -22.79 -2.97 -4.64
C GLY A 535 -22.80 -1.75 -3.71
N LEU A 536 -21.72 -0.99 -3.64
CA LEU A 536 -21.66 0.23 -2.84
C LEU A 536 -22.55 1.36 -3.40
N VAL A 537 -22.64 1.50 -4.73
CA VAL A 537 -23.51 2.48 -5.39
C VAL A 537 -24.97 2.15 -5.11
N VAL A 538 -25.40 0.93 -5.46
CA VAL A 538 -26.78 0.46 -5.29
C VAL A 538 -27.18 0.48 -3.81
N GLY A 539 -26.33 -0.04 -2.92
CA GLY A 539 -26.60 -0.05 -1.50
C GLY A 539 -26.62 1.34 -0.85
N THR A 540 -25.94 2.33 -1.43
CA THR A 540 -26.03 3.72 -0.95
C THR A 540 -27.35 4.35 -1.37
N VAL A 541 -27.77 4.16 -2.62
CA VAL A 541 -29.08 4.64 -3.12
C VAL A 541 -30.22 4.02 -2.30
N LEU A 542 -30.19 2.71 -2.07
CA LEU A 542 -31.24 1.99 -1.34
C LEU A 542 -31.21 2.19 0.17
N ALA A 543 -30.08 2.63 0.73
CA ALA A 543 -30.03 3.12 2.11
C ALA A 543 -30.73 4.48 2.31
N GLY A 544 -31.32 5.07 1.25
CA GLY A 544 -32.09 6.30 1.30
C GLY A 544 -31.24 7.57 1.37
N SER A 545 -29.95 7.51 0.99
CA SER A 545 -29.04 8.66 1.05
C SER A 545 -28.12 8.73 -0.16
N ILE A 546 -28.06 9.88 -0.82
CA ILE A 546 -27.14 10.16 -1.94
C ILE A 546 -25.79 10.73 -1.41
N ALA A 547 -25.65 10.87 -0.09
CA ALA A 547 -24.46 11.45 0.52
C ALA A 547 -23.20 10.66 0.13
N GLY A 548 -22.21 11.36 -0.44
CA GLY A 548 -20.93 10.75 -0.82
C GLY A 548 -20.95 9.93 -2.11
N LEU A 549 -22.11 9.73 -2.76
CA LEU A 549 -22.22 8.95 -4.01
C LEU A 549 -21.38 9.57 -5.15
N TRP A 550 -21.59 10.86 -5.43
CA TRP A 550 -20.80 11.59 -6.44
C TRP A 550 -19.31 11.57 -6.17
N ARG A 551 -18.92 11.67 -4.89
CA ARG A 551 -17.52 11.60 -4.49
C ARG A 551 -16.94 10.21 -4.74
N LEU A 552 -17.68 9.14 -4.45
CA LEU A 552 -17.26 7.78 -4.77
C LEU A 552 -17.05 7.63 -6.28
N LEU A 553 -18.03 8.00 -7.09
CA LEU A 553 -17.93 7.87 -8.55
C LEU A 553 -16.74 8.65 -9.10
N LEU A 554 -16.55 9.90 -8.68
CA LEU A 554 -15.42 10.72 -9.10
C LEU A 554 -14.06 10.14 -8.66
N VAL A 555 -13.93 9.72 -7.40
CA VAL A 555 -12.68 9.17 -6.86
C VAL A 555 -12.34 7.83 -7.52
N THR A 556 -13.34 6.99 -7.76
CA THR A 556 -13.16 5.72 -8.45
C THR A 556 -12.78 5.95 -9.91
N ALA A 557 -13.50 6.80 -10.66
CA ALA A 557 -13.20 7.08 -12.07
C ALA A 557 -11.80 7.69 -12.24
N ALA A 558 -11.49 8.74 -11.49
CA ALA A 558 -10.15 9.36 -11.55
C ALA A 558 -9.06 8.42 -11.02
N GLY A 559 -9.38 7.55 -10.04
CA GLY A 559 -8.48 6.50 -9.56
C GLY A 559 -8.17 5.45 -10.63
N ILE A 560 -9.17 5.02 -11.40
CA ILE A 560 -9.00 4.11 -12.55
C ILE A 560 -8.09 4.77 -13.59
N THR A 561 -8.26 6.05 -13.90
CA THR A 561 -7.36 6.77 -14.81
C THR A 561 -5.91 6.76 -14.31
N VAL A 562 -5.68 7.02 -13.02
CA VAL A 562 -4.34 6.94 -12.43
C VAL A 562 -3.78 5.51 -12.53
N ALA A 563 -4.59 4.49 -12.24
CA ALA A 563 -4.17 3.09 -12.34
C ALA A 563 -3.81 2.67 -13.76
N ALA A 564 -4.62 3.07 -14.75
CA ALA A 564 -4.37 2.81 -16.17
C ALA A 564 -3.05 3.46 -16.63
N LEU A 565 -2.77 4.69 -16.20
CA LEU A 565 -1.50 5.35 -16.50
C LEU A 565 -0.31 4.61 -15.87
N LEU A 566 -0.46 4.14 -14.62
CA LEU A 566 0.60 3.36 -13.93
C LEU A 566 0.85 1.99 -14.58
N HIS A 567 -0.09 1.49 -15.39
CA HIS A 567 0.01 0.29 -16.22
C HIS A 567 0.20 0.64 -17.70
N LEU A 568 1.03 1.65 -17.99
CA LEU A 568 1.20 2.22 -19.33
C LEU A 568 1.41 1.17 -20.45
N PRO A 569 2.26 0.15 -20.32
CA PRO A 569 2.43 -0.85 -21.38
C PRO A 569 1.15 -1.61 -21.71
N LEU A 570 0.40 -2.05 -20.68
CA LEU A 570 -0.89 -2.70 -20.83
C LEU A 570 -1.94 -1.76 -21.45
N LEU A 571 -1.98 -0.50 -21.01
CA LEU A 571 -2.86 0.51 -21.60
C LEU A 571 -2.59 0.71 -23.10
N LEU A 572 -1.32 0.77 -23.49
CA LEU A 572 -0.92 0.90 -24.89
C LEU A 572 -1.29 -0.33 -25.73
N GLU A 573 -1.19 -1.54 -25.18
CA GLU A 573 -1.65 -2.76 -25.87
C GLU A 573 -3.16 -2.78 -26.06
N LEU A 574 -3.94 -2.43 -25.03
CA LEU A 574 -5.40 -2.34 -25.14
C LEU A 574 -5.83 -1.29 -26.17
N LEU A 575 -5.15 -0.14 -26.21
CA LEU A 575 -5.38 0.90 -27.22
C LEU A 575 -4.93 0.48 -28.64
N ALA A 576 -3.97 -0.45 -28.73
CA ALA A 576 -3.48 -1.01 -30.00
C ALA A 576 -4.33 -2.18 -30.51
N GLY A 577 -5.46 -2.51 -29.86
CA GLY A 577 -6.41 -3.53 -30.32
C GLY A 577 -6.38 -4.84 -29.53
N ARG A 578 -5.58 -4.96 -28.46
CA ARG A 578 -5.62 -6.14 -27.58
C ARG A 578 -7.00 -6.28 -26.94
N SER A 579 -7.61 -7.46 -27.06
CA SER A 579 -8.92 -7.72 -26.44
C SER A 579 -8.81 -7.79 -24.91
N ILE A 580 -9.81 -7.25 -24.20
CA ILE A 580 -9.87 -7.37 -22.73
C ILE A 580 -9.98 -8.84 -22.31
N GLY A 581 -10.60 -9.67 -23.17
CA GLY A 581 -10.75 -11.11 -22.94
C GLY A 581 -9.43 -11.86 -22.85
N SER A 582 -8.36 -11.41 -23.54
CA SER A 582 -7.04 -12.05 -23.46
C SER A 582 -6.30 -11.83 -22.14
N LEU A 583 -6.85 -11.01 -21.24
CA LEU A 583 -6.35 -10.85 -19.87
C LEU A 583 -6.89 -11.92 -18.91
N VAL A 584 -8.01 -12.54 -19.27
CA VAL A 584 -8.65 -13.56 -18.47
C VAL A 584 -8.16 -14.92 -18.95
N THR A 585 -7.79 -15.78 -18.01
CA THR A 585 -7.46 -17.15 -18.40
C THR A 585 -8.75 -17.92 -18.64
N PRO A 586 -8.84 -18.72 -19.70
CA PRO A 586 -9.98 -19.62 -19.87
C PRO A 586 -10.05 -20.55 -18.66
N VAL A 587 -11.13 -20.45 -17.90
CA VAL A 587 -11.45 -21.39 -16.81
C VAL A 587 -12.72 -22.10 -17.22
N ASP A 588 -12.68 -23.43 -17.25
CA ASP A 588 -13.89 -24.20 -17.51
C ASP A 588 -14.81 -24.14 -16.29
N TRP A 589 -15.80 -23.25 -16.38
CA TRP A 589 -16.94 -23.17 -15.49
C TRP A 589 -18.13 -23.87 -16.16
N PRO A 590 -18.44 -25.13 -15.80
CA PRO A 590 -19.60 -25.81 -16.38
C PRO A 590 -20.89 -25.11 -15.95
N VAL A 591 -21.88 -25.00 -16.84
CA VAL A 591 -23.22 -24.50 -16.47
C VAL A 591 -23.78 -25.36 -15.33
N HIS A 592 -24.26 -24.74 -14.25
CA HIS A 592 -24.57 -25.35 -12.96
C HIS A 592 -23.37 -26.00 -12.23
N GLY A 593 -22.18 -25.43 -12.40
CA GLY A 593 -20.93 -25.97 -11.89
C GLY A 593 -20.67 -25.69 -10.41
N VAL A 594 -21.15 -24.56 -9.89
CA VAL A 594 -21.09 -24.26 -8.45
C VAL A 594 -22.39 -24.68 -7.80
N GLY A 595 -23.55 -24.38 -8.40
CA GLY A 595 -24.84 -24.64 -7.78
C GLY A 595 -25.24 -23.56 -6.76
N THR A 596 -26.54 -23.40 -6.53
CA THR A 596 -27.06 -22.30 -5.69
C THR A 596 -26.73 -22.46 -4.21
N ALA A 597 -26.68 -23.70 -3.70
CA ALA A 597 -26.46 -23.94 -2.28
C ALA A 597 -24.99 -23.67 -1.89
N GLU A 598 -24.07 -24.08 -2.76
CA GLU A 598 -22.63 -23.90 -2.67
C GLU A 598 -22.28 -22.41 -2.80
N MET A 599 -22.93 -21.68 -3.73
CA MET A 599 -22.79 -20.23 -3.85
C MET A 599 -23.12 -19.51 -2.54
N PHE A 600 -24.21 -19.86 -1.85
CA PHE A 600 -24.57 -19.25 -0.56
C PHE A 600 -23.62 -19.64 0.58
N ARG A 601 -23.02 -20.83 0.52
CA ARG A 601 -21.99 -21.29 1.46
C ARG A 601 -20.60 -20.72 1.16
N LEU A 602 -20.45 -20.02 0.03
CA LEU A 602 -19.17 -19.57 -0.53
C LEU A 602 -18.21 -20.74 -0.75
N ASP A 603 -18.76 -21.90 -1.11
CA ASP A 603 -18.02 -23.16 -1.26
C ASP A 603 -17.71 -23.40 -2.73
N THR A 604 -16.44 -23.70 -3.03
CA THR A 604 -15.98 -23.96 -4.42
C THR A 604 -15.22 -25.28 -4.55
N GLY A 605 -15.22 -26.09 -3.50
CA GLY A 605 -14.49 -27.35 -3.43
C GLY A 605 -14.94 -28.19 -2.24
N ASP A 606 -14.04 -29.03 -1.75
CA ASP A 606 -14.34 -30.02 -0.71
C ASP A 606 -13.79 -29.61 0.68
N PHE A 607 -13.39 -28.35 0.88
CA PHE A 607 -12.93 -27.90 2.20
C PHE A 607 -14.09 -27.75 3.20
N GLY A 608 -15.28 -27.36 2.74
CA GLY A 608 -16.44 -27.10 3.59
C GLY A 608 -16.99 -28.34 4.31
N LEU A 609 -17.60 -28.15 5.49
CA LEU A 609 -18.33 -29.20 6.22
C LEU A 609 -19.76 -29.46 5.64
N GLY A 610 -20.01 -29.14 4.37
CA GLY A 610 -21.33 -29.25 3.76
C GLY A 610 -22.34 -28.22 4.32
N PRO A 611 -23.53 -28.63 4.80
CA PRO A 611 -24.64 -27.71 5.14
C PRO A 611 -24.31 -26.71 6.26
N PHE A 612 -23.32 -27.00 7.11
CA PHE A 612 -22.88 -26.12 8.19
C PHE A 612 -22.31 -24.78 7.68
N GLY A 613 -21.90 -24.67 6.41
CA GLY A 613 -21.47 -23.40 5.82
C GLY A 613 -22.54 -22.30 5.85
N MET A 614 -23.82 -22.66 5.94
CA MET A 614 -24.94 -21.71 6.08
C MET A 614 -24.88 -20.92 7.40
N ALA A 615 -24.14 -21.41 8.41
CA ALA A 615 -23.92 -20.70 9.66
C ALA A 615 -23.24 -19.32 9.46
N LEU A 616 -22.51 -19.13 8.35
CA LEU A 616 -21.91 -17.83 7.99
C LEU A 616 -22.96 -16.74 7.74
N LEU A 617 -24.18 -17.10 7.32
CA LEU A 617 -25.24 -16.16 6.96
C LEU A 617 -26.05 -15.67 8.16
N VAL A 618 -26.06 -16.41 9.28
CA VAL A 618 -26.92 -16.13 10.44
C VAL A 618 -26.62 -14.75 11.03
N LEU A 619 -25.35 -14.40 11.30
CA LEU A 619 -24.99 -13.08 11.83
C LEU A 619 -25.31 -11.93 10.87
N PRO A 620 -24.91 -11.99 9.58
CA PRO A 620 -25.29 -11.00 8.57
C PRO A 620 -26.80 -10.78 8.45
N VAL A 621 -27.60 -11.84 8.53
CA VAL A 621 -29.07 -11.75 8.50
C VAL A 621 -29.59 -11.09 9.77
N ILE A 622 -29.10 -11.48 10.96
CA ILE A 622 -29.42 -10.81 12.23
C ILE A 622 -29.08 -9.31 12.14
N ALA A 623 -27.99 -8.93 11.46
CA ALA A 623 -27.64 -7.53 11.27
C ALA A 623 -28.71 -6.75 10.49
N LEU A 624 -29.33 -7.32 9.45
CA LEU A 624 -30.43 -6.67 8.73
C LEU A 624 -31.69 -6.51 9.60
N LEU A 625 -31.99 -7.52 10.42
CA LEU A 625 -33.20 -7.54 11.24
C LEU A 625 -33.11 -6.61 12.45
N VAL A 626 -31.92 -6.47 13.04
CA VAL A 626 -31.72 -5.76 14.32
C VAL A 626 -31.12 -4.36 14.14
N ALA A 627 -30.30 -4.13 13.11
CA ALA A 627 -29.64 -2.84 12.95
C ALA A 627 -30.63 -1.71 12.67
N ARG A 628 -30.37 -0.53 13.26
CA ARG A 628 -31.17 0.68 13.06
C ARG A 628 -30.31 1.86 12.65
N GLY A 629 -30.93 2.84 12.00
CA GLY A 629 -30.31 4.11 11.60
C GLY A 629 -29.02 3.89 10.80
N ARG A 630 -27.91 4.47 11.27
CA ARG A 630 -26.60 4.39 10.61
C ARG A 630 -26.08 2.96 10.44
N HIS A 631 -26.37 2.06 11.39
CA HIS A 631 -25.91 0.69 11.32
C HIS A 631 -26.67 -0.06 10.22
N LEU A 632 -27.98 0.19 10.06
CA LEU A 632 -28.76 -0.37 8.96
C LEU A 632 -28.23 0.09 7.59
N ALA A 633 -27.89 1.36 7.43
CA ALA A 633 -27.32 1.87 6.18
C ALA A 633 -26.01 1.17 5.78
N ILE A 634 -25.16 0.84 6.77
CA ILE A 634 -23.92 0.08 6.53
C ILE A 634 -24.25 -1.39 6.22
N ALA A 635 -25.19 -2.00 6.95
CA ALA A 635 -25.63 -3.37 6.69
C ALA A 635 -26.19 -3.51 5.27
N LEU A 636 -27.02 -2.56 4.81
CA LEU A 636 -27.54 -2.53 3.44
C LEU A 636 -26.40 -2.46 2.42
N ARG A 637 -25.45 -1.52 2.57
CA ARG A 637 -24.28 -1.43 1.68
C ARG A 637 -23.49 -2.73 1.63
N ALA A 638 -23.25 -3.36 2.78
CA ALA A 638 -22.56 -4.64 2.86
C ALA A 638 -23.32 -5.75 2.12
N TRP A 639 -24.62 -5.85 2.32
CA TRP A 639 -25.49 -6.82 1.64
C TRP A 639 -25.61 -6.58 0.14
N PHE A 640 -25.56 -5.33 -0.35
CA PHE A 640 -25.53 -5.07 -1.78
C PHE A 640 -24.19 -5.43 -2.44
N VAL A 641 -23.08 -5.42 -1.69
CA VAL A 641 -21.82 -6.02 -2.15
C VAL A 641 -21.94 -7.55 -2.23
N VAL A 642 -22.58 -8.19 -1.26
CA VAL A 642 -22.90 -9.63 -1.31
C VAL A 642 -23.80 -9.95 -2.51
N ALA A 643 -24.87 -9.19 -2.70
CA ALA A 643 -25.82 -9.39 -3.80
C ALA A 643 -25.16 -9.22 -5.17
N ALA A 644 -24.29 -8.20 -5.34
CA ALA A 644 -23.52 -8.03 -6.59
C ALA A 644 -22.61 -9.23 -6.86
N SER A 645 -22.04 -9.82 -5.80
CA SER A 645 -21.20 -11.02 -5.88
C SER A 645 -21.97 -12.26 -6.30
N TRP A 646 -23.03 -12.60 -5.58
CA TRP A 646 -23.89 -13.73 -5.92
C TRP A 646 -24.57 -13.56 -7.27
N SER A 647 -24.99 -12.35 -7.65
CA SER A 647 -25.59 -12.12 -8.96
C SER A 647 -24.61 -12.39 -10.10
N ALA A 648 -23.35 -11.95 -9.98
CA ALA A 648 -22.35 -12.22 -11.01
C ALA A 648 -22.06 -13.72 -11.15
N VAL A 649 -21.89 -14.41 -10.02
CA VAL A 649 -21.69 -15.87 -9.98
C VAL A 649 -22.89 -16.59 -10.58
N TRP A 650 -24.11 -16.20 -10.21
CA TRP A 650 -25.34 -16.81 -10.71
C TRP A 650 -25.53 -16.59 -12.23
N ILE A 651 -25.28 -15.38 -12.75
CA ILE A 651 -25.35 -15.09 -14.19
C ILE A 651 -24.40 -16.02 -14.97
N VAL A 652 -23.16 -16.18 -14.49
CA VAL A 652 -22.18 -17.07 -15.14
C VAL A 652 -22.58 -18.54 -14.99
N ASP A 653 -23.02 -18.96 -13.79
CA ASP A 653 -23.40 -20.35 -13.51
C ASP A 653 -24.64 -20.79 -14.31
N GLN A 654 -25.53 -19.86 -14.66
CA GLN A 654 -26.70 -20.10 -15.53
C GLN A 654 -26.35 -20.12 -17.03
N GLY A 655 -25.11 -19.81 -17.41
CA GLY A 655 -24.70 -19.73 -18.81
C GLY A 655 -25.26 -18.51 -19.56
N TRP A 656 -25.60 -17.43 -18.84
CA TRP A 656 -26.09 -16.18 -19.45
C TRP A 656 -24.95 -15.24 -19.89
N TRP A 657 -23.71 -15.69 -19.77
CA TRP A 657 -22.52 -14.95 -20.14
C TRP A 657 -21.63 -15.80 -21.03
N ASP A 658 -21.44 -15.35 -22.26
CA ASP A 658 -20.63 -16.05 -23.27
C ASP A 658 -19.17 -15.60 -23.30
N GLY A 659 -18.82 -14.53 -22.57
CA GLY A 659 -17.46 -14.00 -22.51
C GLY A 659 -16.54 -14.78 -21.57
N PRO A 660 -15.22 -14.48 -21.56
CA PRO A 660 -14.30 -15.10 -20.62
C PRO A 660 -14.61 -14.67 -19.18
N THR A 661 -14.50 -15.62 -18.24
CA THR A 661 -14.88 -15.42 -16.84
C THR A 661 -13.71 -15.66 -15.89
N PRO A 662 -13.53 -14.81 -14.86
CA PRO A 662 -12.62 -15.12 -13.77
C PRO A 662 -13.08 -16.36 -13.00
N GLU A 663 -12.16 -16.94 -12.24
CA GLU A 663 -12.45 -18.11 -11.42
C GLU A 663 -13.60 -17.85 -10.41
N PRO A 664 -14.48 -18.84 -10.16
CA PRO A 664 -15.63 -18.69 -9.25
C PRO A 664 -15.24 -18.18 -7.86
N GLY A 665 -14.14 -18.71 -7.31
CA GLY A 665 -13.65 -18.29 -6.00
C GLY A 665 -13.33 -16.80 -5.93
N ALA A 666 -12.74 -16.23 -6.99
CA ALA A 666 -12.42 -14.80 -7.04
C ALA A 666 -13.69 -13.93 -7.08
N LEU A 667 -14.73 -14.38 -7.78
CA LEU A 667 -16.03 -13.68 -7.84
C LEU A 667 -16.83 -13.76 -6.53
N LEU A 668 -16.58 -14.77 -5.69
CA LEU A 668 -17.23 -14.95 -4.37
C LEU A 668 -16.54 -14.17 -3.23
N VAL A 669 -15.29 -13.73 -3.40
CA VAL A 669 -14.59 -12.97 -2.33
C VAL A 669 -15.31 -11.67 -1.93
N PRO A 670 -15.89 -10.85 -2.84
CA PRO A 670 -16.67 -9.69 -2.41
C PRO A 670 -17.85 -10.07 -1.50
N ALA A 671 -18.51 -11.21 -1.71
CA ALA A 671 -19.52 -11.72 -0.77
C ALA A 671 -18.89 -12.08 0.60
N ALA A 672 -17.74 -12.75 0.64
CA ALA A 672 -17.02 -13.02 1.89
C ALA A 672 -16.76 -11.74 2.70
N VAL A 673 -16.28 -10.69 2.03
CA VAL A 673 -16.03 -9.38 2.67
C VAL A 673 -17.33 -8.72 3.11
N GLY A 674 -18.37 -8.76 2.27
CA GLY A 674 -19.69 -8.20 2.58
C GLY A 674 -20.36 -8.88 3.78
N LEU A 675 -20.31 -10.21 3.87
CA LEU A 675 -20.82 -10.97 5.02
C LEU A 675 -20.03 -10.65 6.30
N ALA A 676 -18.70 -10.64 6.24
CA ALA A 676 -17.88 -10.24 7.39
C ALA A 676 -18.17 -8.80 7.85
N TRP A 677 -18.39 -7.89 6.89
CA TRP A 677 -18.74 -6.51 7.16
C TRP A 677 -20.14 -6.37 7.79
N ALA A 678 -21.13 -7.08 7.28
CA ALA A 678 -22.48 -7.14 7.85
C ALA A 678 -22.49 -7.77 9.25
N ALA A 679 -21.74 -8.85 9.48
CA ALA A 679 -21.60 -9.48 10.79
C ALA A 679 -21.00 -8.51 11.83
N ALA A 680 -20.00 -7.72 11.43
CA ALA A 680 -19.42 -6.68 12.28
C ALA A 680 -20.48 -5.64 12.72
N VAL A 681 -21.34 -5.24 11.78
CA VAL A 681 -22.45 -4.31 12.04
C VAL A 681 -23.47 -4.92 12.99
N GLY A 682 -23.83 -6.20 12.81
CA GLY A 682 -24.76 -6.90 13.69
C GLY A 682 -24.29 -6.91 15.15
N VAL A 683 -23.02 -7.22 15.38
CA VAL A 683 -22.42 -7.18 16.73
C VAL A 683 -22.35 -5.77 17.29
N ALA A 684 -22.03 -4.78 16.46
CA ALA A 684 -21.99 -3.38 16.88
C ALA A 684 -23.38 -2.89 17.32
N GLY A 685 -24.44 -3.20 16.55
CA GLY A 685 -25.81 -2.84 16.88
C GLY A 685 -26.37 -3.56 18.10
N LEU A 686 -26.08 -4.86 18.25
CA LEU A 686 -26.45 -5.62 19.46
C LEU A 686 -25.78 -5.05 20.72
N GLY A 687 -24.51 -4.63 20.62
CA GLY A 687 -23.73 -4.11 21.74
C GLY A 687 -24.16 -2.72 22.22
N SER A 688 -24.50 -1.79 21.31
CA SER A 688 -24.95 -0.44 21.69
C SER A 688 -26.27 -0.45 22.44
N ASP A 689 -27.19 -1.33 22.04
CA ASP A 689 -28.54 -1.37 22.59
C ASP A 689 -28.62 -2.11 23.94
N LEU A 690 -27.73 -3.07 24.19
CA LEU A 690 -27.65 -3.78 25.47
C LEU A 690 -27.00 -2.92 26.58
N LEU A 691 -26.05 -2.04 26.23
CA LEU A 691 -25.36 -1.14 27.18
C LEU A 691 -26.09 0.19 27.38
N GLY A 692 -26.79 0.71 26.36
CA GLY A 692 -27.52 1.98 26.42
C GLY A 692 -28.81 1.97 27.25
N GLY A 693 -29.29 0.81 27.70
CA GLY A 693 -30.49 0.70 28.54
C GLY A 693 -30.32 1.15 30.00
N GLY A 694 -29.13 1.59 30.40
CA GLY A 694 -28.77 1.83 31.80
C GLY A 694 -28.70 3.28 32.28
N GLN A 695 -28.66 4.29 31.40
CA GLN A 695 -28.38 5.68 31.84
C GLN A 695 -29.31 6.74 31.25
N SER A 696 -30.26 7.11 32.11
CA SER A 696 -30.91 8.41 32.36
C SER A 696 -32.37 8.66 31.92
N PRO A 697 -33.23 9.07 32.87
CA PRO A 697 -34.63 9.38 32.68
C PRO A 697 -34.84 10.85 32.26
N ALA A 698 -35.78 11.09 31.36
CA ALA A 698 -36.39 12.40 31.19
C ALA A 698 -37.92 12.22 31.12
N ALA A 699 -38.60 13.10 31.84
CA ALA A 699 -39.97 13.01 32.30
C ALA A 699 -41.03 12.95 31.18
N GLY A 700 -42.17 12.34 31.50
CA GLY A 700 -43.46 12.76 30.94
C GLY A 700 -44.15 11.84 29.94
N SER A 701 -44.24 10.53 30.18
CA SER A 701 -45.36 9.74 29.63
C SER A 701 -45.71 8.58 30.55
N ARG A 702 -46.79 8.77 31.33
CA ARG A 702 -47.51 7.70 32.03
C ARG A 702 -48.39 7.00 31.00
N ASP A 703 -47.81 6.16 30.16
CA ASP A 703 -48.49 5.01 29.56
C ASP A 703 -47.51 4.15 28.76
N GLY A 704 -47.51 2.83 28.99
CA GLY A 704 -46.69 1.89 28.22
C GLY A 704 -45.87 0.88 29.04
N ARG A 705 -46.46 0.33 30.11
CA ARG A 705 -45.87 -0.77 30.90
C ARG A 705 -46.44 -2.11 30.39
N SER A 706 -45.89 -2.65 29.29
CA SER A 706 -46.02 -4.08 28.91
C SER A 706 -45.25 -4.53 27.64
N ARG A 707 -44.74 -3.62 26.79
CA ARG A 707 -44.08 -4.00 25.51
C ARG A 707 -42.56 -4.22 25.54
N ARG A 708 -41.88 -4.07 26.68
CA ARG A 708 -40.39 -4.05 26.75
C ARG A 708 -39.71 -5.37 27.12
N GLU A 709 -40.41 -6.31 27.77
CA GLU A 709 -39.83 -7.62 28.12
C GLU A 709 -39.59 -8.61 26.95
N PRO A 710 -40.48 -8.73 25.93
CA PRO A 710 -40.25 -9.68 24.84
C PRO A 710 -39.04 -9.31 23.97
N ASP A 711 -38.75 -8.01 23.79
CA ASP A 711 -37.60 -7.53 22.99
C ASP A 711 -36.25 -7.90 23.65
N ARG A 712 -36.19 -7.94 24.99
CA ARG A 712 -34.96 -8.31 25.72
C ARG A 712 -34.67 -9.82 25.65
N ARG A 713 -35.69 -10.68 25.79
CA ARG A 713 -35.53 -12.14 25.66
C ARG A 713 -35.16 -12.53 24.24
N LEU A 714 -35.83 -11.96 23.24
CA LEU A 714 -35.52 -12.19 21.82
C LEU A 714 -34.06 -11.83 21.49
N ARG A 715 -33.54 -10.72 22.05
CA ARG A 715 -32.14 -10.30 21.86
C ARG A 715 -31.13 -11.22 22.56
N GLN A 716 -31.44 -11.74 23.75
CA GLN A 716 -30.59 -12.72 24.42
C GLN A 716 -30.50 -14.04 23.63
N VAL A 717 -31.63 -14.51 23.10
CA VAL A 717 -31.67 -15.66 22.18
C VAL A 717 -30.85 -15.37 20.93
N ALA A 718 -31.00 -14.18 20.33
CA ALA A 718 -30.23 -13.78 19.14
C ALA A 718 -28.70 -13.78 19.39
N VAL A 719 -28.23 -13.36 20.56
CA VAL A 719 -26.81 -13.43 20.94
C VAL A 719 -26.34 -14.88 21.10
N GLY A 720 -27.16 -15.75 21.72
CA GLY A 720 -26.85 -17.18 21.86
C GLY A 720 -26.77 -17.89 20.50
N VAL A 721 -27.74 -17.65 19.63
CA VAL A 721 -27.76 -18.16 18.25
C VAL A 721 -26.57 -17.63 17.46
N ALA A 722 -26.24 -16.35 17.60
CA ALA A 722 -25.06 -15.75 16.96
C ALA A 722 -23.75 -16.41 17.42
N GLY A 723 -23.59 -16.64 18.73
CA GLY A 723 -22.42 -17.31 19.29
C GLY A 723 -22.28 -18.76 18.81
N LEU A 724 -23.37 -19.53 18.81
CA LEU A 724 -23.38 -20.90 18.31
C LEU A 724 -23.06 -20.96 16.82
N SER A 725 -23.67 -20.07 16.03
CA SER A 725 -23.42 -20.00 14.58
C SER A 725 -21.97 -19.68 14.25
N LEU A 726 -21.35 -18.76 15.01
CA LEU A 726 -19.94 -18.44 14.85
C LEU A 726 -19.04 -19.64 15.24
N ALA A 727 -19.38 -20.37 16.30
CA ALA A 727 -18.64 -21.57 16.68
C ALA A 727 -18.71 -22.66 15.61
N VAL A 728 -19.89 -22.87 15.01
CA VAL A 728 -20.08 -23.81 13.89
C VAL A 728 -19.31 -23.36 12.65
N ALA A 729 -19.29 -22.06 12.35
CA ALA A 729 -18.55 -21.51 11.21
C ALA A 729 -17.04 -21.67 11.32
N VAL A 730 -16.47 -21.57 12.53
CA VAL A 730 -15.01 -21.68 12.77
C VAL A 730 -14.52 -23.14 12.77
N LEU A 731 -15.40 -24.10 13.06
CA LEU A 731 -15.07 -25.53 13.20
C LEU A 731 -14.33 -26.14 11.97
N PRO A 732 -14.76 -25.93 10.70
CA PRO A 732 -14.05 -26.44 9.53
C PRO A 732 -12.58 -26.01 9.48
N VAL A 733 -12.30 -24.75 9.81
CA VAL A 733 -10.94 -24.19 9.77
C VAL A 733 -10.07 -24.80 10.87
N LEU A 734 -10.64 -25.01 12.07
CA LEU A 734 -9.92 -25.68 13.16
C LEU A 734 -9.58 -27.12 12.78
N VAL A 735 -10.54 -27.87 12.22
CA VAL A 735 -10.33 -29.25 11.78
C VAL A 735 -9.32 -29.30 10.63
N GLY A 736 -9.46 -28.40 9.65
CA GLY A 736 -8.55 -28.29 8.51
C GLY A 736 -7.12 -27.87 8.89
N SER A 737 -6.91 -27.26 10.06
CA SER A 737 -5.56 -26.90 10.54
C SER A 737 -4.78 -28.09 11.14
N ILE A 738 -5.45 -29.22 11.43
CA ILE A 738 -4.86 -30.34 12.16
C ILE A 738 -3.76 -31.01 11.35
N ASP A 739 -3.90 -31.14 10.03
CA ASP A 739 -2.92 -31.81 9.17
C ASP A 739 -1.65 -30.98 8.91
N GLY A 740 -1.72 -29.66 9.13
CA GLY A 740 -0.63 -28.72 8.89
C GLY A 740 -0.41 -28.32 7.44
N ALA A 741 -1.29 -28.75 6.53
CA ALA A 741 -1.21 -28.48 5.10
C ALA A 741 -2.55 -28.01 4.51
N TRP A 742 -3.59 -27.77 5.33
CA TRP A 742 -4.93 -27.38 4.88
C TRP A 742 -5.57 -28.36 3.90
N GLY A 743 -5.17 -29.63 3.90
CA GLY A 743 -5.59 -30.66 2.97
C GLY A 743 -4.98 -30.57 1.57
N THR A 744 -3.90 -29.81 1.36
CA THR A 744 -3.15 -29.85 0.10
C THR A 744 -2.42 -31.18 -0.06
N ALA A 745 -2.13 -31.55 -1.32
CA ALA A 745 -1.32 -32.73 -1.61
C ALA A 745 0.11 -32.59 -1.05
N ARG A 746 0.73 -33.72 -0.67
CA ARG A 746 2.13 -33.74 -0.22
C ARG A 746 3.13 -33.88 -1.34
N ASP A 747 2.72 -34.51 -2.45
CA ASP A 747 3.52 -34.72 -3.65
C ASP A 747 2.91 -33.95 -4.83
N ASP A 748 3.73 -33.58 -5.80
CA ASP A 748 3.36 -32.76 -6.94
C ASP A 748 3.53 -33.49 -8.28
N LEU A 749 3.09 -32.84 -9.38
CA LEU A 749 3.25 -33.38 -10.73
C LEU A 749 4.73 -33.51 -11.14
N ARG A 750 5.66 -32.79 -10.51
CA ARG A 750 7.10 -32.88 -10.85
C ARG A 750 7.66 -34.24 -10.50
N ALA A 751 7.17 -34.87 -9.43
CA ALA A 751 7.50 -36.24 -9.09
C ALA A 751 7.04 -37.25 -10.16
N ALA A 752 6.00 -36.93 -10.94
CA ALA A 752 5.50 -37.77 -12.02
C ALA A 752 6.29 -37.61 -13.34
N VAL A 753 6.98 -36.47 -13.54
CA VAL A 753 7.76 -36.18 -14.75
C VAL A 753 9.22 -35.80 -14.46
N PRO A 754 10.00 -36.64 -13.75
CA PRO A 754 11.34 -36.30 -13.31
C PRO A 754 12.34 -36.10 -14.47
N PHE A 755 12.05 -36.66 -15.65
CA PHE A 755 12.89 -36.64 -16.84
C PHE A 755 12.75 -35.37 -17.71
N ILE A 756 11.72 -34.55 -17.48
CA ILE A 756 11.58 -33.25 -18.14
C ILE A 756 12.53 -32.27 -17.42
N SER A 757 13.42 -31.61 -18.15
CA SER A 757 14.43 -30.71 -17.59
C SER A 757 13.81 -29.40 -17.09
N THR A 758 14.50 -28.74 -16.17
CA THR A 758 14.22 -27.34 -15.81
C THR A 758 14.75 -26.39 -16.89
N GLY A 759 14.32 -25.14 -16.87
CA GLY A 759 14.86 -24.09 -17.75
C GLY A 759 16.36 -23.83 -17.48
N PRO A 760 17.11 -23.34 -18.48
CA PRO A 760 18.55 -23.06 -18.34
C PRO A 760 18.82 -21.86 -17.44
N VAL A 761 19.89 -21.92 -16.64
CA VAL A 761 20.39 -20.78 -15.84
C VAL A 761 21.54 -20.07 -16.57
N ASP A 762 21.80 -18.79 -16.23
CA ASP A 762 22.92 -18.03 -16.78
C ASP A 762 24.26 -18.79 -16.58
N GLY A 763 25.05 -18.93 -17.64
CA GLY A 763 26.31 -19.69 -17.71
C GLY A 763 26.17 -21.15 -18.12
N GLU A 764 24.95 -21.70 -18.15
CA GLU A 764 24.71 -23.09 -18.54
C GLU A 764 24.76 -23.26 -20.06
N THR A 765 25.36 -24.36 -20.52
CA THR A 765 25.43 -24.72 -21.94
C THR A 765 24.58 -25.94 -22.22
N ILE A 766 23.60 -25.80 -23.12
CA ILE A 766 22.69 -26.86 -23.53
C ILE A 766 22.86 -27.11 -25.02
N HIS A 767 22.93 -28.39 -25.42
CA HIS A 767 22.97 -28.77 -26.82
C HIS A 767 21.57 -28.72 -27.45
N GLY A 768 21.35 -27.76 -28.34
CA GLY A 768 20.12 -27.61 -29.11
C GLY A 768 19.03 -26.78 -28.43
N GLY A 769 19.21 -26.42 -27.16
CA GLY A 769 18.17 -25.82 -26.31
C GLY A 769 17.34 -26.85 -25.55
N VAL A 770 16.46 -26.38 -24.67
CA VAL A 770 15.59 -27.23 -23.84
C VAL A 770 14.47 -27.84 -24.69
N PRO A 771 14.28 -29.17 -24.69
CA PRO A 771 13.16 -29.78 -25.39
C PRO A 771 11.84 -29.38 -24.70
N ARG A 772 10.91 -28.83 -25.49
CA ARG A 772 9.63 -28.35 -24.99
C ARG A 772 8.71 -29.50 -24.61
N ALA A 773 7.82 -29.22 -23.65
CA ALA A 773 6.73 -30.11 -23.26
C ALA A 773 5.40 -29.52 -23.71
N LEU A 774 4.63 -30.33 -24.45
CA LEU A 774 3.24 -30.05 -24.83
C LEU A 774 2.31 -30.74 -23.83
N TRP A 775 1.57 -29.95 -23.06
CA TRP A 775 0.59 -30.40 -22.08
C TRP A 775 -0.81 -30.34 -22.68
N LEU A 776 -1.54 -31.45 -22.66
CA LEU A 776 -2.89 -31.58 -23.21
C LEU A 776 -3.83 -32.11 -22.14
N GLY A 777 -4.97 -31.46 -21.95
CA GLY A 777 -5.95 -31.87 -20.94
C GLY A 777 -7.04 -30.82 -20.73
N ASP A 778 -7.81 -30.97 -19.66
CA ASP A 778 -8.78 -29.97 -19.23
C ASP A 778 -8.05 -28.74 -18.60
N PRO A 779 -8.45 -27.49 -18.91
CA PRO A 779 -7.82 -26.28 -18.37
C PRO A 779 -7.66 -26.27 -16.85
N SER A 780 -8.55 -26.94 -16.12
CA SER A 780 -8.53 -26.98 -14.65
C SER A 780 -7.47 -27.91 -14.05
N VAL A 781 -6.89 -28.83 -14.84
CA VAL A 781 -5.83 -29.74 -14.39
C VAL A 781 -4.47 -29.45 -15.04
N LEU A 782 -4.41 -28.56 -16.04
CA LEU A 782 -3.16 -28.18 -16.69
C LEU A 782 -2.21 -27.44 -15.73
N PRO A 783 -0.88 -27.71 -15.81
CA PRO A 783 0.11 -27.07 -14.94
C PRO A 783 0.60 -25.69 -15.44
N ALA A 784 0.10 -25.22 -16.58
CA ALA A 784 0.48 -23.96 -17.21
C ALA A 784 -0.74 -23.30 -17.88
N ALA A 785 -0.65 -22.01 -18.19
CA ALA A 785 -1.71 -21.28 -18.88
C ALA A 785 -1.90 -21.85 -20.30
N GLY A 786 -3.04 -22.50 -20.52
CA GLY A 786 -3.39 -23.12 -21.80
C GLY A 786 -4.23 -22.23 -22.71
N ILE A 787 -4.21 -22.56 -24.01
CA ILE A 787 -5.17 -22.06 -25.00
C ILE A 787 -6.15 -23.18 -25.38
N PRO A 788 -7.41 -22.86 -25.76
CA PRO A 788 -8.37 -23.88 -26.15
C PRO A 788 -7.97 -24.62 -27.43
N LEU A 789 -8.15 -25.94 -27.45
CA LEU A 789 -7.91 -26.81 -28.60
C LEU A 789 -9.06 -26.74 -29.62
N SER A 790 -10.32 -26.71 -29.20
CA SER A 790 -11.50 -26.55 -30.07
C SER A 790 -12.10 -25.14 -29.98
N GLY A 791 -12.57 -24.61 -31.11
CA GLY A 791 -12.98 -23.21 -31.32
C GLY A 791 -12.22 -22.60 -32.51
N GLY A 792 -12.90 -21.86 -33.41
CA GLY A 792 -12.21 -21.26 -34.55
C GLY A 792 -11.30 -20.11 -34.11
N PHE A 793 -10.27 -19.77 -34.89
CA PHE A 793 -9.68 -18.43 -34.82
C PHE A 793 -10.13 -17.67 -36.07
N GLY A 794 -10.56 -16.43 -35.89
CA GLY A 794 -10.83 -15.51 -36.99
C GLY A 794 -9.54 -15.18 -37.73
N PRO A 795 -9.63 -14.62 -38.94
CA PRO A 795 -8.47 -14.21 -39.73
C PRO A 795 -7.53 -13.21 -39.01
N ASP A 796 -8.01 -12.58 -37.93
CA ASP A 796 -7.26 -11.64 -37.09
C ASP A 796 -6.63 -12.28 -35.82
N GLY A 797 -6.68 -13.62 -35.68
CA GLY A 797 -6.13 -14.33 -34.52
C GLY A 797 -7.02 -14.33 -33.26
N HIS A 798 -8.26 -13.84 -33.37
CA HIS A 798 -9.25 -13.86 -32.29
C HIS A 798 -10.03 -15.17 -32.23
N LEU A 799 -10.42 -15.66 -31.05
CA LEU A 799 -11.31 -16.83 -30.92
C LEU A 799 -12.68 -16.52 -31.54
N LEU A 800 -13.11 -17.33 -32.52
CA LEU A 800 -14.47 -17.36 -33.05
C LEU A 800 -15.33 -18.23 -32.14
N ASP A 801 -16.38 -17.62 -31.58
CA ASP A 801 -17.39 -18.30 -30.79
C ASP A 801 -18.04 -19.43 -31.60
N GLY A 802 -18.00 -20.63 -31.03
CA GLY A 802 -18.50 -21.85 -31.65
C GLY A 802 -19.07 -22.81 -30.64
N LEU A 803 -20.35 -22.58 -30.31
CA LEU A 803 -21.37 -23.53 -29.85
C LEU A 803 -21.16 -24.21 -28.49
N HIS A 804 -22.18 -24.02 -27.65
CA HIS A 804 -22.45 -24.79 -26.45
C HIS A 804 -22.22 -26.30 -26.68
N GLY A 805 -21.32 -26.90 -25.88
CA GLY A 805 -21.33 -28.35 -25.64
C GLY A 805 -20.28 -29.23 -26.33
N GLY A 806 -19.22 -28.70 -26.96
CA GLY A 806 -18.23 -29.51 -27.68
C GLY A 806 -16.78 -29.42 -27.18
N SER A 807 -16.31 -30.44 -26.44
CA SER A 807 -14.90 -30.76 -26.14
C SER A 807 -14.08 -29.66 -25.42
N ARG A 808 -13.89 -29.83 -24.11
CA ARG A 808 -13.20 -28.92 -23.15
C ARG A 808 -11.69 -29.18 -23.06
N LEU A 809 -11.02 -29.22 -24.20
CA LEU A 809 -9.60 -29.52 -24.26
C LEU A 809 -8.81 -28.22 -24.41
N ALA A 810 -7.72 -28.09 -23.66
CA ALA A 810 -6.74 -27.03 -23.84
C ALA A 810 -5.33 -27.61 -23.99
N MET A 811 -4.46 -26.80 -24.59
CA MET A 811 -3.04 -27.09 -24.75
C MET A 811 -2.19 -26.00 -24.12
N ALA A 812 -1.11 -26.39 -23.46
CA ALA A 812 -0.06 -25.48 -22.99
C ALA A 812 1.30 -26.00 -23.46
N VAL A 813 2.22 -25.09 -23.77
CA VAL A 813 3.59 -25.45 -24.18
C VAL A 813 4.57 -24.72 -23.27
N THR A 814 5.54 -25.45 -22.73
CA THR A 814 6.55 -24.91 -21.81
C THR A 814 7.96 -25.33 -22.23
N ASP A 815 8.94 -24.47 -21.95
CA ASP A 815 10.37 -24.79 -22.11
C ASP A 815 10.82 -25.66 -20.92
N GLY A 816 10.54 -26.96 -20.99
CA GLY A 816 10.80 -27.89 -19.90
C GLY A 816 9.67 -27.93 -18.87
N ARG A 817 10.00 -28.01 -17.58
CA ARG A 817 9.00 -28.03 -16.49
C ARG A 817 8.34 -26.65 -16.32
N PRO A 818 7.01 -26.59 -16.10
CA PRO A 818 6.30 -25.34 -15.86
C PRO A 818 6.79 -24.60 -14.61
N ASP A 819 6.87 -23.28 -14.72
CA ASP A 819 7.16 -22.38 -13.60
C ASP A 819 6.15 -21.20 -13.55
N LEU A 820 6.42 -20.20 -12.71
CA LEU A 820 5.56 -19.04 -12.55
C LEU A 820 5.44 -18.16 -13.81
N LEU A 821 6.42 -18.17 -14.73
CA LEU A 821 6.35 -17.41 -16.00
C LEU A 821 5.26 -17.95 -16.91
N ASP A 822 5.01 -19.27 -16.83
CA ASP A 822 4.04 -20.00 -17.64
C ASP A 822 2.60 -19.87 -17.14
N GLN A 823 2.37 -19.14 -16.04
CA GLN A 823 1.06 -19.02 -15.43
C GLN A 823 0.21 -17.91 -16.00
N TRP A 824 0.70 -17.03 -16.86
CA TRP A 824 -0.10 -15.91 -17.38
C TRP A 824 -0.68 -16.18 -18.77
N PRO A 825 -1.95 -15.83 -19.05
CA PRO A 825 -2.54 -16.00 -20.38
C PRO A 825 -1.68 -15.32 -21.47
N MET A 826 -1.65 -15.94 -22.64
CA MET A 826 -0.88 -15.50 -23.80
C MET A 826 -1.78 -15.44 -25.03
N GLU A 827 -1.41 -14.59 -25.98
CA GLU A 827 -2.00 -14.64 -27.31
C GLU A 827 -1.39 -15.80 -28.11
N PRO A 828 -2.15 -16.43 -29.02
CA PRO A 828 -1.62 -17.50 -29.85
C PRO A 828 -0.46 -16.97 -30.69
N THR A 829 0.73 -17.49 -30.47
CA THR A 829 1.88 -17.27 -31.36
C THR A 829 1.74 -18.14 -32.61
N GLU A 830 2.45 -17.80 -33.68
CA GLU A 830 2.48 -18.63 -34.89
C GLU A 830 2.87 -20.08 -34.58
N GLY A 831 3.85 -20.28 -33.71
CA GLY A 831 4.24 -21.61 -33.26
C GLY A 831 3.17 -22.32 -32.45
N MET A 832 2.46 -21.62 -31.57
CA MET A 832 1.34 -22.20 -30.85
C MET A 832 0.19 -22.60 -31.79
N ALA A 833 -0.11 -21.77 -32.79
CA ALA A 833 -1.12 -22.06 -33.81
C ALA A 833 -0.74 -23.27 -34.67
N SER A 834 0.54 -23.39 -35.06
CA SER A 834 1.08 -24.52 -35.82
C SER A 834 1.04 -25.84 -35.02
N ILE A 835 1.44 -25.80 -33.74
CA ILE A 835 1.34 -26.95 -32.83
C ILE A 835 -0.12 -27.36 -32.67
N ARG A 836 -1.02 -26.39 -32.44
CA ARG A 836 -2.46 -26.63 -32.31
C ARG A 836 -3.04 -27.30 -33.54
N ALA A 837 -2.75 -26.76 -34.73
CA ALA A 837 -3.20 -27.35 -36.00
C ALA A 837 -2.70 -28.79 -36.16
N SER A 838 -1.44 -29.06 -35.79
CA SER A 838 -0.87 -30.41 -35.86
C SER A 838 -1.60 -31.40 -34.94
N VAL A 839 -1.97 -30.99 -33.73
CA VAL A 839 -2.77 -31.82 -32.81
C VAL A 839 -4.18 -32.06 -33.36
N LEU A 840 -4.82 -31.04 -33.93
CA LEU A 840 -6.15 -31.17 -34.53
C LEU A 840 -6.15 -32.12 -35.74
N ASP A 841 -5.15 -32.03 -36.63
CA ASP A 841 -4.96 -32.96 -37.74
C ASP A 841 -4.78 -34.40 -37.24
N ALA A 842 -4.02 -34.61 -36.16
CA ALA A 842 -3.85 -35.92 -35.57
C ALA A 842 -5.16 -36.47 -34.98
N MET A 843 -5.98 -35.61 -34.36
CA MET A 843 -7.31 -35.96 -33.87
C MET A 843 -8.30 -36.30 -34.98
N ALA A 844 -8.19 -35.61 -36.13
CA ALA A 844 -8.97 -35.90 -37.34
C ALA A 844 -8.52 -37.19 -38.04
N GLY A 845 -7.29 -37.65 -37.78
CA GLY A 845 -6.70 -38.82 -38.42
C GLY A 845 -5.92 -38.49 -39.71
N ASP A 846 -5.66 -37.21 -39.96
CA ASP A 846 -4.98 -36.70 -41.16
C ASP A 846 -3.45 -36.86 -41.11
N THR A 847 -2.92 -37.25 -39.94
CA THR A 847 -1.49 -37.54 -39.77
C THR A 847 -1.25 -38.75 -38.87
N SER A 848 -0.26 -39.57 -39.26
CA SER A 848 0.31 -40.66 -38.46
C SER A 848 1.72 -40.34 -37.95
N ARG A 849 2.17 -39.09 -38.13
CA ARG A 849 3.49 -38.57 -37.76
C ARG A 849 3.39 -37.22 -37.05
N LEU A 850 2.63 -37.18 -35.95
CA LEU A 850 2.48 -35.98 -35.13
C LEU A 850 3.82 -35.56 -34.51
N GLY A 851 4.64 -36.50 -34.04
CA GLY A 851 5.93 -36.22 -33.41
C GLY A 851 6.84 -35.39 -34.31
N ALA A 852 6.96 -35.74 -35.59
CA ALA A 852 7.75 -35.02 -36.58
C ALA A 852 7.25 -33.59 -36.84
N ARG A 853 5.93 -33.35 -36.82
CA ARG A 853 5.35 -31.99 -36.96
C ARG A 853 5.56 -31.14 -35.71
N LEU A 854 5.50 -31.76 -34.54
CA LEU A 854 5.78 -31.09 -33.26
C LEU A 854 7.28 -30.80 -33.08
N ALA A 855 8.14 -31.64 -33.66
CA ALA A 855 9.59 -31.54 -33.59
C ALA A 855 10.14 -30.26 -34.25
N THR A 856 9.47 -29.71 -35.26
CA THR A 856 9.91 -28.46 -35.92
C THR A 856 10.00 -27.32 -34.93
N TRP A 857 9.04 -27.25 -34.00
CA TRP A 857 8.98 -26.33 -32.86
C TRP A 857 9.71 -26.83 -31.61
N GLY A 858 10.54 -27.87 -31.71
CA GLY A 858 11.34 -28.38 -30.61
C GLY A 858 10.56 -29.03 -29.46
N VAL A 859 9.33 -29.47 -29.72
CA VAL A 859 8.53 -30.24 -28.75
C VAL A 859 9.05 -31.68 -28.72
N GLY A 860 9.64 -32.07 -27.59
CA GLY A 860 10.16 -33.42 -27.36
C GLY A 860 9.21 -34.32 -26.55
N TRP A 861 8.30 -33.71 -25.80
CA TRP A 861 7.39 -34.40 -24.87
C TRP A 861 5.95 -34.02 -25.14
N VAL A 862 5.07 -35.01 -25.21
CA VAL A 862 3.61 -34.82 -25.23
C VAL A 862 3.04 -35.46 -23.97
N VAL A 863 2.42 -34.65 -23.12
CA VAL A 863 1.90 -35.05 -21.80
C VAL A 863 0.39 -34.89 -21.79
N LEU A 864 -0.32 -36.00 -21.64
CA LEU A 864 -1.75 -36.02 -21.39
C LEU A 864 -1.98 -35.94 -19.88
N VAL A 865 -2.65 -34.89 -19.41
CA VAL A 865 -2.88 -34.63 -17.98
C VAL A 865 -4.31 -35.02 -17.61
N GLU A 866 -4.43 -36.02 -16.74
CA GLU A 866 -5.73 -36.53 -16.26
C GLU A 866 -6.02 -36.10 -14.82
N ARG A 867 -4.97 -35.86 -14.01
CA ARG A 867 -5.10 -35.46 -12.61
C ARG A 867 -4.20 -34.28 -12.27
N SER A 868 -4.68 -33.41 -11.38
CA SER A 868 -3.90 -32.27 -10.88
C SER A 868 -2.73 -32.66 -9.96
N THR A 869 -2.74 -33.87 -9.38
CA THR A 869 -1.74 -34.39 -8.45
C THR A 869 -1.53 -35.91 -8.63
N PRO A 870 -0.33 -36.45 -8.30
CA PRO A 870 -0.03 -37.88 -8.39
C PRO A 870 -0.86 -38.74 -7.44
N VAL A 871 -1.21 -39.96 -7.86
CA VAL A 871 -1.81 -40.99 -6.98
C VAL A 871 -0.80 -41.35 -5.87
N PRO A 872 -1.20 -41.48 -4.59
CA PRO A 872 -2.56 -41.54 -4.04
C PRO A 872 -3.11 -40.22 -3.49
N GLN A 873 -2.53 -39.07 -3.83
CA GLN A 873 -2.92 -37.77 -3.29
C GLN A 873 -4.34 -37.36 -3.76
N PRO A 874 -5.06 -36.54 -2.96
CA PRO A 874 -6.32 -35.94 -3.39
C PRO A 874 -6.07 -35.04 -4.61
N ALA A 875 -6.91 -35.20 -5.63
CA ALA A 875 -6.75 -34.53 -6.91
C ALA A 875 -8.11 -34.22 -7.53
N ARG A 876 -8.15 -33.18 -8.37
CA ARG A 876 -9.18 -33.07 -9.39
C ARG A 876 -8.81 -34.01 -10.53
N GLU A 877 -9.70 -34.95 -10.84
CA GLU A 877 -9.52 -35.94 -11.90
C GLU A 877 -10.49 -35.61 -13.03
N VAL A 878 -9.95 -35.35 -14.22
CA VAL A 878 -10.71 -35.12 -15.45
C VAL A 878 -10.12 -36.03 -16.52
N PRO A 879 -10.82 -37.10 -16.93
CA PRO A 879 -10.27 -38.04 -17.90
C PRO A 879 -10.11 -37.37 -19.25
N VAL A 880 -9.00 -37.68 -19.93
CA VAL A 880 -8.76 -37.22 -21.29
C VAL A 880 -9.70 -37.98 -22.25
N PRO A 881 -10.38 -37.31 -23.20
CA PRO A 881 -11.26 -37.98 -24.13
C PRO A 881 -10.56 -39.06 -24.95
N ASP A 882 -11.21 -40.22 -25.13
CA ASP A 882 -10.68 -41.37 -25.88
C ASP A 882 -10.22 -41.01 -27.29
N ARG A 883 -10.87 -40.02 -27.91
CA ARG A 883 -10.49 -39.50 -29.24
C ARG A 883 -9.08 -38.90 -29.23
N LEU A 884 -8.73 -38.11 -28.21
CA LEU A 884 -7.40 -37.50 -28.10
C LEU A 884 -6.37 -38.56 -27.68
N ALA A 885 -6.66 -39.35 -26.65
CA ALA A 885 -5.76 -40.40 -26.19
C ALA A 885 -5.45 -41.41 -27.33
N GLY A 886 -6.48 -41.83 -28.06
CA GLY A 886 -6.35 -42.71 -29.22
C GLY A 886 -5.64 -42.05 -30.41
N ALA A 887 -5.80 -40.74 -30.62
CA ALA A 887 -5.11 -40.02 -31.68
C ALA A 887 -3.60 -39.96 -31.43
N VAL A 888 -3.18 -39.67 -30.20
CA VAL A 888 -1.76 -39.64 -29.80
C VAL A 888 -1.16 -41.04 -29.80
N SER A 889 -1.89 -42.06 -29.35
CA SER A 889 -1.38 -43.44 -29.33
C SER A 889 -1.21 -44.09 -30.71
N ARG A 890 -1.91 -43.59 -31.75
CA ARG A 890 -1.79 -44.10 -33.13
C ARG A 890 -0.57 -43.56 -33.89
N GLN A 891 0.16 -42.61 -33.32
CA GLN A 891 1.28 -41.95 -33.99
C GLN A 891 2.49 -42.89 -34.03
N LEU A 892 3.14 -42.99 -35.20
CA LEU A 892 4.28 -43.90 -35.42
C LEU A 892 5.60 -43.37 -34.85
N ASP A 893 5.63 -42.09 -34.47
CA ASP A 893 6.81 -41.35 -34.03
C ASP A 893 6.70 -40.84 -32.59
N LEU A 894 5.74 -41.36 -31.82
CA LEU A 894 5.56 -41.10 -30.40
C LEU A 894 5.66 -42.40 -29.60
N GLU A 895 6.62 -42.46 -28.68
CA GLU A 895 6.85 -43.59 -27.78
C GLU A 895 6.18 -43.32 -26.42
N ARG A 896 5.22 -44.17 -26.03
CA ARG A 896 4.60 -44.07 -24.70
C ARG A 896 5.60 -44.51 -23.63
N MET A 897 5.76 -43.69 -22.60
CA MET A 897 6.58 -44.05 -21.44
C MET A 897 5.76 -44.89 -20.46
N GLU A 898 6.27 -46.07 -20.11
CA GLU A 898 5.65 -46.98 -19.13
C GLU A 898 6.12 -46.70 -17.69
N GLY A 899 5.36 -47.17 -16.70
CA GLY A 899 5.73 -47.06 -15.28
C GLY A 899 5.58 -45.68 -14.65
N ILE A 900 4.92 -44.74 -15.33
CA ILE A 900 4.63 -43.40 -14.82
C ILE A 900 3.38 -43.43 -13.93
N ASN A 901 3.30 -42.51 -12.96
CA ASN A 901 2.12 -42.31 -12.12
C ASN A 901 0.87 -42.06 -12.98
N ARG A 902 -0.28 -42.66 -12.60
CA ARG A 902 -1.57 -42.55 -13.32
C ARG A 902 -2.07 -41.10 -13.51
N ALA A 903 -1.50 -40.12 -12.82
CA ALA A 903 -1.87 -38.72 -13.02
C ALA A 903 -1.61 -38.17 -14.43
N VAL A 904 -0.61 -38.71 -15.14
CA VAL A 904 -0.25 -38.28 -16.49
C VAL A 904 0.10 -39.46 -17.38
N THR A 905 -0.24 -39.37 -18.66
CA THR A 905 0.31 -40.26 -19.69
C THR A 905 1.30 -39.48 -20.55
N VAL A 906 2.55 -39.95 -20.60
CA VAL A 906 3.64 -39.23 -21.28
C VAL A 906 4.07 -39.99 -22.53
N TYR A 907 4.24 -39.25 -23.61
CA TYR A 907 4.81 -39.70 -24.87
C TYR A 907 6.08 -38.93 -25.17
N ARG A 908 7.14 -39.64 -25.52
CA ARG A 908 8.40 -39.10 -26.01
C ARG A 908 8.38 -39.10 -27.52
N SER A 909 8.72 -37.98 -28.16
CA SER A 909 8.92 -37.98 -29.61
C SER A 909 10.20 -38.73 -29.98
N THR A 910 10.12 -39.65 -30.95
CA THR A 910 11.29 -40.33 -31.50
C THR A 910 12.03 -39.46 -32.53
N VAL A 911 11.36 -38.43 -33.03
CA VAL A 911 11.90 -37.38 -33.90
C VAL A 911 11.95 -36.11 -33.08
N VAL A 912 13.14 -35.69 -32.63
CA VAL A 912 13.31 -34.42 -31.94
C VAL A 912 14.26 -33.58 -32.77
N GLU A 913 13.76 -32.47 -33.30
CA GLU A 913 14.64 -31.43 -33.79
C GLU A 913 14.87 -30.43 -32.68
N ALA A 914 16.12 -30.03 -32.49
CA ALA A 914 16.46 -29.05 -31.47
C ALA A 914 15.85 -27.68 -31.81
N PRO A 915 15.32 -26.92 -30.83
CA PRO A 915 14.86 -25.54 -31.05
C PRO A 915 15.91 -24.66 -31.72
N LEU A 916 17.20 -24.89 -31.44
CA LEU A 916 18.31 -24.27 -32.16
C LEU A 916 19.14 -25.35 -32.85
N ALA A 917 19.29 -25.25 -34.16
CA ALA A 917 20.04 -26.22 -34.94
C ALA A 917 20.59 -25.60 -36.23
N VAL A 918 21.67 -26.17 -36.76
CA VAL A 918 22.12 -25.89 -38.13
C VAL A 918 21.53 -26.93 -39.07
N VAL A 919 20.77 -26.48 -40.06
CA VAL A 919 20.30 -27.30 -41.18
C VAL A 919 21.41 -27.38 -42.22
N ARG A 920 21.99 -28.57 -42.37
CA ARG A 920 23.10 -28.80 -43.32
C ARG A 920 22.65 -28.65 -44.77
N ASP A 921 23.50 -28.05 -45.61
CA ASP A 921 23.20 -27.93 -47.03
C ASP A 921 23.18 -29.27 -47.77
N ARG A 922 24.09 -30.18 -47.42
CA ARG A 922 24.29 -31.44 -48.17
C ARG A 922 23.15 -32.44 -48.02
N ASN A 923 22.62 -32.60 -46.80
CA ASN A 923 21.65 -33.66 -46.48
C ASN A 923 20.43 -33.15 -45.72
N ARG A 924 20.30 -31.83 -45.54
CA ARG A 924 19.17 -31.16 -44.88
C ARG A 924 18.87 -31.67 -43.46
N ARG A 925 19.81 -32.34 -42.80
CA ARG A 925 19.64 -32.77 -41.41
C ARG A 925 19.90 -31.60 -40.47
N ALA A 926 18.98 -31.38 -39.53
CA ALA A 926 19.16 -30.45 -38.42
C ALA A 926 20.17 -31.04 -37.42
N VAL A 927 21.26 -30.31 -37.17
CA VAL A 927 22.26 -30.67 -36.16
C VAL A 927 22.15 -29.70 -34.99
N PRO A 928 21.87 -30.18 -33.76
CA PRO A 928 21.83 -29.33 -32.57
C PRO A 928 23.12 -28.51 -32.41
N VAL A 929 22.98 -27.27 -31.98
CA VAL A 929 24.12 -26.38 -31.67
C VAL A 929 24.33 -26.28 -30.16
N PRO A 930 25.56 -26.22 -29.64
CA PRO A 930 25.79 -25.76 -28.27
C PRO A 930 25.28 -24.32 -28.12
N VAL A 931 24.41 -24.13 -27.12
CA VAL A 931 23.83 -22.84 -26.76
C VAL A 931 24.18 -22.54 -25.32
N THR A 932 24.95 -21.48 -25.09
CA THR A 932 25.26 -20.98 -23.74
C THR A 932 24.37 -19.78 -23.45
N ARG A 933 23.62 -19.83 -22.35
CA ARG A 933 22.82 -18.69 -21.90
C ARG A 933 23.75 -17.69 -21.20
N GLU A 934 24.08 -16.58 -21.86
CA GLU A 934 24.91 -15.52 -21.26
C GLU A 934 24.04 -14.60 -20.38
N ALA A 935 22.84 -14.26 -20.88
CA ALA A 935 21.81 -13.53 -20.16
C ALA A 935 20.42 -13.91 -20.70
N PHE A 936 19.35 -13.45 -20.05
CA PHE A 936 17.98 -13.71 -20.49
C PHE A 936 17.68 -13.24 -21.93
N ASP A 937 18.28 -12.13 -22.36
CA ASP A 937 18.18 -11.55 -23.70
C ASP A 937 19.33 -11.95 -24.65
N ARG A 938 20.30 -12.75 -24.20
CA ARG A 938 21.51 -13.09 -24.97
C ARG A 938 21.91 -14.54 -24.85
N ARG A 939 21.98 -15.21 -26.00
CA ARG A 939 22.41 -16.62 -26.09
C ARG A 939 23.60 -16.73 -27.04
N VAL A 940 24.73 -17.22 -26.54
CA VAL A 940 25.89 -17.53 -27.37
C VAL A 940 25.65 -18.86 -28.05
N VAL A 941 25.78 -18.90 -29.36
CA VAL A 941 25.52 -20.07 -30.20
C VAL A 941 26.77 -20.37 -31.02
N THR A 942 27.24 -21.61 -30.96
CA THR A 942 28.33 -22.07 -31.81
C THR A 942 27.80 -23.01 -32.89
N ALA A 943 28.01 -22.67 -34.16
CA ALA A 943 27.55 -23.46 -35.28
C ALA A 943 28.23 -24.85 -35.32
N SER A 944 27.44 -25.92 -35.27
CA SER A 944 27.96 -27.30 -35.23
C SER A 944 28.26 -27.90 -36.62
N ALA A 945 27.86 -27.22 -37.70
CA ALA A 945 28.09 -27.62 -39.08
C ALA A 945 27.99 -26.42 -40.03
N ASP A 946 28.37 -26.60 -41.29
CA ASP A 946 28.08 -25.65 -42.36
C ASP A 946 26.61 -25.76 -42.79
N GLY A 947 25.92 -24.63 -42.89
CA GLY A 947 24.53 -24.59 -43.35
C GLY A 947 23.76 -23.35 -42.92
N ALA A 948 22.46 -23.53 -42.68
CA ALA A 948 21.57 -22.49 -42.17
C ALA A 948 21.27 -22.72 -40.68
N LEU A 949 21.77 -21.84 -39.81
CA LEU A 949 21.40 -21.80 -38.39
C LEU A 949 19.96 -21.32 -38.27
N ARG A 950 19.06 -22.16 -37.76
CA ARG A 950 17.67 -21.83 -37.47
C ARG A 950 17.41 -21.74 -35.97
N TRP A 951 16.45 -20.90 -35.59
CA TRP A 951 15.92 -20.87 -34.22
C TRP A 951 14.39 -20.88 -34.22
N ALA A 952 13.81 -21.80 -33.46
CA ALA A 952 12.38 -21.88 -33.20
C ALA A 952 12.03 -21.14 -31.90
N ILE A 953 12.48 -19.90 -31.75
CA ILE A 953 12.18 -19.03 -30.60
C ILE A 953 11.46 -17.79 -31.13
N GLY A 954 10.19 -17.66 -30.76
CA GLY A 954 9.33 -16.57 -31.20
C GLY A 954 9.28 -15.39 -30.22
N PRO A 955 8.67 -14.28 -30.66
CA PRO A 955 8.33 -14.00 -32.05
C PRO A 955 9.58 -13.71 -32.89
N ASP A 956 9.61 -14.15 -34.14
CA ASP A 956 10.82 -14.19 -34.99
C ASP A 956 11.44 -12.81 -35.19
N ALA A 957 10.62 -11.76 -35.31
CA ALA A 957 11.06 -10.38 -35.45
C ALA A 957 11.74 -9.79 -34.20
N ALA A 958 11.66 -10.46 -33.05
CA ALA A 958 12.26 -9.98 -31.81
C ALA A 958 13.71 -10.43 -31.61
N TRP A 959 14.17 -11.46 -32.33
CA TRP A 959 15.49 -12.04 -32.17
C TRP A 959 16.36 -11.78 -33.41
N ARG A 960 17.62 -11.40 -33.18
CA ARG A 960 18.61 -11.21 -34.24
C ARG A 960 19.88 -11.97 -33.93
N PHE A 961 20.56 -12.44 -34.97
CA PHE A 961 21.84 -13.13 -34.85
C PHE A 961 22.99 -12.20 -35.23
N VAL A 962 23.96 -12.06 -34.33
CA VAL A 962 25.09 -11.14 -34.45
C VAL A 962 26.40 -11.92 -34.40
N VAL A 963 27.28 -11.68 -35.37
CA VAL A 963 28.64 -12.25 -35.42
C VAL A 963 29.62 -11.09 -35.51
N ASP A 964 30.62 -11.05 -34.63
CA ASP A 964 31.63 -9.98 -34.56
C ASP A 964 31.04 -8.54 -34.55
N GLY A 965 29.90 -8.37 -33.90
CA GLY A 965 29.19 -7.09 -33.81
C GLY A 965 28.34 -6.72 -35.04
N ALA A 966 28.37 -7.52 -36.11
CA ALA A 966 27.54 -7.34 -37.30
C ALA A 966 26.29 -8.24 -37.28
N THR A 967 25.11 -7.65 -37.46
CA THR A 967 23.85 -8.41 -37.61
C THR A 967 23.86 -9.13 -38.95
N GLN A 968 23.62 -10.44 -38.91
CA GLN A 968 23.61 -11.26 -40.11
C GLN A 968 22.25 -11.20 -40.82
N PRO A 969 22.21 -11.16 -42.17
CA PRO A 969 20.96 -11.16 -42.91
C PRO A 969 20.27 -12.53 -42.81
N LEU A 970 18.94 -12.49 -42.69
CA LEU A 970 18.12 -13.69 -42.77
C LEU A 970 18.19 -14.29 -44.18
N VAL A 971 18.17 -15.61 -44.27
CA VAL A 971 18.06 -16.34 -45.54
C VAL A 971 16.66 -16.13 -46.11
N ALA A 972 16.56 -15.67 -47.36
CA ALA A 972 15.28 -15.52 -48.06
C ALA A 972 14.68 -16.90 -48.41
N ASP A 973 13.37 -17.05 -48.24
CA ASP A 973 12.61 -18.30 -48.43
C ASP A 973 12.77 -18.90 -49.83
N ASP A 974 13.03 -18.04 -50.82
CA ASP A 974 13.09 -18.31 -52.25
C ASP A 974 14.47 -18.79 -52.74
N VAL A 975 15.51 -18.77 -51.90
CA VAL A 975 16.88 -19.20 -52.24
C VAL A 975 17.11 -20.69 -51.93
N THR A 976 16.14 -21.37 -51.28
CA THR A 976 16.25 -22.79 -50.92
C THR A 976 14.94 -23.52 -51.23
N PRO A 977 14.88 -24.45 -52.20
CA PRO A 977 13.67 -25.24 -52.43
C PRO A 977 13.50 -26.24 -51.27
N GLY A 978 12.63 -25.88 -50.33
CA GLY A 978 12.37 -26.61 -49.08
C GLY A 978 12.08 -25.62 -47.96
N ARG A 979 10.82 -25.50 -47.57
CA ARG A 979 10.27 -24.52 -46.61
C ARG A 979 11.08 -24.51 -45.31
N LEU A 980 11.84 -23.43 -45.05
CA LEU A 980 12.39 -23.17 -43.73
C LEU A 980 11.31 -22.41 -42.96
N ASP A 981 10.46 -23.12 -42.21
CA ASP A 981 9.36 -22.52 -41.44
C ASP A 981 9.82 -21.60 -40.27
N HIS A 982 11.13 -21.29 -40.20
CA HIS A 982 11.75 -20.52 -39.13
C HIS A 982 12.84 -19.60 -39.65
N PRO A 983 13.10 -18.46 -38.97
CA PRO A 983 14.18 -17.57 -39.31
C PRO A 983 15.51 -18.29 -39.25
N SER A 984 16.34 -18.05 -40.26
CA SER A 984 17.65 -18.70 -40.37
C SER A 984 18.72 -17.80 -40.96
N VAL A 985 19.97 -18.09 -40.63
CA VAL A 985 21.17 -17.37 -41.09
C VAL A 985 22.21 -18.35 -41.61
N ARG A 986 22.92 -17.98 -42.68
CA ARG A 986 24.05 -18.77 -43.19
C ARG A 986 25.23 -18.72 -42.22
N VAL A 987 25.71 -19.88 -41.80
CA VAL A 987 26.86 -20.02 -40.90
C VAL A 987 27.81 -21.10 -41.40
N ALA A 988 29.10 -20.87 -41.18
CA ALA A 988 30.11 -21.91 -41.32
C ALA A 988 30.24 -22.67 -40.00
N ARG A 989 30.74 -23.91 -40.05
CA ARG A 989 31.08 -24.67 -38.87
C ARG A 989 32.02 -23.87 -37.96
N ASP A 990 31.80 -23.98 -36.65
CA ASP A 990 32.54 -23.31 -35.59
C ASP A 990 32.39 -21.77 -35.57
N THR A 991 31.46 -21.21 -36.36
CA THR A 991 31.05 -19.80 -36.22
C THR A 991 30.43 -19.60 -34.84
N VAL A 992 30.98 -18.67 -34.07
CA VAL A 992 30.42 -18.25 -32.78
C VAL A 992 29.68 -16.94 -33.00
N GLY A 993 28.39 -16.91 -32.66
CA GLY A 993 27.59 -15.70 -32.71
C GLY A 993 26.66 -15.59 -31.51
N VAL A 994 26.03 -14.43 -31.36
CA VAL A 994 25.11 -14.12 -30.27
C VAL A 994 23.72 -13.93 -30.84
N LEU A 995 22.76 -14.70 -30.34
CA LEU A 995 21.34 -14.47 -30.56
C LEU A 995 20.86 -13.47 -29.49
N GLU A 996 20.44 -12.28 -29.93
CA GLU A 996 20.08 -11.15 -29.06
C GLU A 996 18.61 -10.75 -29.26
N LEU A 997 17.90 -10.47 -28.15
CA LEU A 997 16.53 -9.98 -28.15
C LEU A 997 16.49 -8.44 -28.24
N ASP A 998 15.72 -7.89 -29.18
CA ASP A 998 15.46 -6.44 -29.24
C ASP A 998 14.40 -6.00 -28.21
N GLY A 999 14.86 -5.73 -27.00
CA GLY A 999 14.02 -5.19 -25.92
C GLY A 999 13.94 -3.65 -25.88
N SER A 1000 14.44 -2.90 -26.87
CA SER A 1000 14.59 -1.43 -26.79
C SER A 1000 13.26 -0.70 -26.54
N ARG A 1001 12.22 -1.07 -27.28
CA ARG A 1001 10.86 -0.48 -27.16
C ARG A 1001 10.23 -0.77 -25.80
N SER A 1002 10.37 -2.00 -25.30
CA SER A 1002 9.84 -2.38 -23.98
C SER A 1002 10.56 -1.58 -22.88
N ARG A 1003 11.90 -1.54 -22.91
CA ARG A 1003 12.71 -0.77 -21.94
C ARG A 1003 12.32 0.70 -21.89
N GLY A 1004 12.08 1.33 -23.04
CA GLY A 1004 11.59 2.71 -23.11
C GLY A 1004 10.24 2.89 -22.41
N ARG A 1005 9.25 2.02 -22.69
CA ARG A 1005 7.93 2.04 -22.07
C ARG A 1005 7.99 1.80 -20.56
N ARG A 1006 8.77 0.82 -20.10
CA ARG A 1006 8.97 0.49 -18.68
C ARG A 1006 9.69 1.59 -17.92
N SER A 1007 10.65 2.28 -18.55
CA SER A 1007 11.32 3.43 -17.95
C SER A 1007 10.34 4.58 -17.65
N VAL A 1008 9.44 4.89 -18.61
CA VAL A 1008 8.38 5.89 -18.40
C VAL A 1008 7.42 5.45 -17.28
N GLN A 1009 7.06 4.17 -17.25
CA GLN A 1009 6.21 3.59 -16.21
C GLN A 1009 6.81 3.80 -14.79
N VAL A 1010 8.09 3.49 -14.60
CA VAL A 1010 8.80 3.68 -13.31
C VAL A 1010 8.81 5.15 -12.89
N VAL A 1011 9.08 6.07 -13.83
CA VAL A 1011 9.04 7.51 -13.56
C VAL A 1011 7.65 7.95 -13.11
N LEU A 1012 6.60 7.48 -13.79
CA LEU A 1012 5.22 7.81 -13.44
C LEU A 1012 4.84 7.30 -12.05
N VAL A 1013 5.22 6.06 -11.69
CA VAL A 1013 5.04 5.52 -10.34
C VAL A 1013 5.68 6.45 -9.30
N GLY A 1014 6.93 6.88 -9.55
CA GLY A 1014 7.64 7.83 -8.68
C GLY A 1014 6.91 9.17 -8.54
N VAL A 1015 6.42 9.74 -9.64
CA VAL A 1015 5.64 11.00 -9.64
C VAL A 1015 4.34 10.85 -8.87
N VAL A 1016 3.57 9.78 -9.07
CA VAL A 1016 2.29 9.56 -8.36
C VAL A 1016 2.53 9.37 -6.87
N LEU A 1017 3.57 8.64 -6.45
CA LEU A 1017 3.95 8.50 -5.04
C LEU A 1017 4.31 9.85 -4.40
N LEU A 1018 5.08 10.68 -5.11
CA LEU A 1018 5.42 12.04 -4.68
C LEU A 1018 4.17 12.92 -4.55
N LEU A 1019 3.28 12.91 -5.54
CA LEU A 1019 2.01 13.66 -5.50
C LEU A 1019 1.11 13.18 -4.36
N ALA A 1020 1.01 11.87 -4.12
CA ALA A 1020 0.20 11.32 -3.04
C ALA A 1020 0.74 11.73 -1.66
N SER A 1021 2.07 11.77 -1.52
CA SER A 1021 2.76 12.28 -0.34
C SER A 1021 2.51 13.79 -0.13
N TRP A 1022 2.59 14.58 -1.20
CA TRP A 1022 2.34 16.01 -1.17
C TRP A 1022 0.89 16.34 -0.80
N ALA A 1023 -0.08 15.62 -1.39
CA ALA A 1023 -1.49 15.79 -1.09
C ALA A 1023 -1.83 15.45 0.38
N ARG A 1024 -1.11 14.51 0.99
CA ARG A 1024 -1.25 14.14 2.40
C ARG A 1024 -0.76 15.26 3.33
N THR A 1025 0.45 15.76 3.10
CA THR A 1025 1.08 16.79 3.96
C THR A 1025 0.41 18.16 3.88
N ALA A 1026 -0.18 18.52 2.74
CA ALA A 1026 -0.86 19.80 2.57
C ALA A 1026 -2.12 19.96 3.46
N ARG A 1027 -2.72 18.86 3.94
CA ARG A 1027 -3.94 18.88 4.75
C ARG A 1027 -3.69 18.95 6.24
N GLU A 1028 -2.67 18.27 6.75
CA GLU A 1028 -2.27 18.34 8.18
C GLU A 1028 -2.02 19.81 8.58
N ALA A 1029 -1.48 20.63 7.67
CA ALA A 1029 -1.30 22.06 7.88
C ALA A 1029 -2.59 22.91 7.82
N ARG A 1030 -3.64 22.45 7.14
CA ARG A 1030 -4.96 23.11 7.13
C ARG A 1030 -5.80 22.74 8.34
N GLU A 1031 -5.77 21.49 8.78
CA GLU A 1031 -6.49 21.04 9.99
C GLU A 1031 -5.87 21.66 11.26
N GLY A 1032 -4.55 21.88 11.29
CA GLY A 1032 -3.91 22.70 12.33
C GLY A 1032 -4.28 24.20 12.32
N ARG A 1033 -5.07 24.68 11.35
CA ARG A 1033 -5.73 26.01 11.37
C ARG A 1033 -7.21 25.93 11.75
N VAL A 1034 -7.84 24.76 11.68
CA VAL A 1034 -9.30 24.57 11.86
C VAL A 1034 -9.64 23.91 13.21
N GLY A 1035 -8.65 23.35 13.91
CA GLY A 1035 -8.81 22.73 15.23
C GLY A 1035 -9.32 23.65 16.35
N GLY A 1036 -9.48 24.95 16.12
CA GLY A 1036 -10.16 25.88 17.03
C GLY A 1036 -11.67 26.01 16.79
N SER A 1037 -12.21 25.47 15.69
CA SER A 1037 -13.65 25.54 15.41
C SER A 1037 -14.36 24.29 15.91
N HIS A 1038 -14.72 24.29 17.19
CA HIS A 1038 -15.85 23.48 17.63
C HIS A 1038 -17.08 23.92 16.83
N THR A 1039 -17.64 22.98 16.07
CA THR A 1039 -18.93 23.14 15.40
C THR A 1039 -20.02 23.19 16.47
N VAL A 1040 -20.35 24.38 16.93
CA VAL A 1040 -21.61 24.64 17.63
C VAL A 1040 -22.73 24.50 16.60
N PRO A 1041 -23.75 23.67 16.82
CA PRO A 1041 -24.92 23.63 15.94
C PRO A 1041 -25.62 24.99 16.01
N ILE A 1042 -25.86 25.60 14.85
CA ILE A 1042 -26.64 26.82 14.71
C ILE A 1042 -28.07 26.51 15.15
N ALA A 1043 -28.40 26.86 16.38
CA ALA A 1043 -29.76 27.09 16.86
C ALA A 1043 -29.69 28.07 18.05
N ASP A 1044 -30.40 29.19 17.89
CA ASP A 1044 -30.72 30.22 18.89
C ASP A 1044 -29.58 31.01 19.56
N ALA A 1045 -29.23 32.14 18.93
CA ALA A 1045 -28.65 33.30 19.62
C ALA A 1045 -29.29 34.61 19.10
N SER A 1046 -30.59 34.78 19.35
CA SER A 1046 -31.32 36.04 19.18
C SER A 1046 -31.81 36.64 20.51
N ARG A 1047 -31.27 36.20 21.65
CA ARG A 1047 -31.54 36.80 22.96
C ARG A 1047 -30.23 36.89 23.72
N TYR A 1048 -29.63 38.07 23.77
CA TYR A 1048 -28.75 38.61 24.82
C TYR A 1048 -28.03 39.87 24.31
N ILE A 1049 -28.80 40.84 23.80
CA ILE A 1049 -28.36 42.24 23.67
C ILE A 1049 -29.52 43.10 24.15
N HIS A 1050 -29.60 43.30 25.46
CA HIS A 1050 -30.22 44.45 26.13
C HIS A 1050 -30.14 44.24 27.65
N ALA A 1051 -29.03 44.68 28.25
CA ALA A 1051 -28.97 45.20 29.62
C ALA A 1051 -27.50 45.39 30.03
N SER A 1052 -26.92 46.54 29.68
CA SER A 1052 -25.89 47.22 30.49
C SER A 1052 -25.44 48.47 29.75
N ASP A 1053 -26.35 49.43 29.57
CA ASP A 1053 -25.99 50.77 29.16
C ASP A 1053 -26.80 51.74 30.01
N ARG A 1054 -26.35 51.93 31.24
CA ARG A 1054 -26.59 53.08 32.11
C ARG A 1054 -25.83 52.89 33.43
N GLU A 1055 -25.26 54.01 33.89
CA GLU A 1055 -24.62 54.23 35.21
C GLU A 1055 -23.16 53.77 35.30
N HIS A 1056 -22.13 54.58 35.58
CA HIS A 1056 -22.00 55.95 36.09
C HIS A 1056 -20.61 56.50 35.67
N ARG A 1057 -20.54 57.80 35.36
CA ARG A 1057 -19.47 58.73 35.77
C ARG A 1057 -20.19 59.98 36.29
N PRO A 1058 -19.70 60.68 37.32
CA PRO A 1058 -18.64 60.36 38.27
C PRO A 1058 -19.12 59.54 39.48
#